data_AF-A0A351GEH0-F1
#
_entry.id   AF-A0A351GEH0-F1
#
_cell.length_a   1.000
_cell.length_b   1.000
_cell.length_c   1.000
_cell.angle_alpha   90.00
_cell.angle_beta   90.00
_cell.angle_gamma   90.00
#
_symmetry.space_group_name_H-M   'P 1'
#
loop_
_entity.id
_entity.type
_entity.pdbx_description
1 polymer ?
#
loop_
_entity_poly.entity_id
_entity_poly.type
_entity_poly.pdbx_seq_one_letter_code
_entity_poly.pdbx_strand_id
1 'polypeptide(L)'
;MKNNLKYVKYALLPALGLLFVLLVSPGFKESSVRVVNYQTYFEIQAPFQFITDIADKKAVQNENIHIPLHLSGDQIPSDAYIVLGEKRYKMRSEQTGQFYYEMNNIQKSEKVHFEAGGFSSKEYDLTTSLKPSLLGYSATLDYPSYLGLANETVRNIGEITIPQGTVISWSFDTKNIDEVILSTSDKPLIPQRDKLKFSKKFMRSTLLQVHTRNKEVAQGDSVFYQVNVIPDEFPQIAVERKSDSLSNKVFYFLGEISDDHGFSQLQFHYRFTKTKNKDNQNKTGSIPIQIDKGLESQTFYHYWSLDALSVQAEDEIEYYFTVWDNDEVNGTKPTKTALGTYKAPSAEEIKEQTEEANKEIKSSMAGAQAEATELQKEIESIERMLTEKKNLDWNDKKKIQDLLNKQKALEEKIRSAVNKNLEKNNKEQEFTPQEEQMLEKQKRLEELMDEVLDEETKKLMEKIQQLLDENRKEDLQKALDDFKFNEKEMSKEMDRMLELFKELELEKKLNETIDKLKELAKEQQELAKKTEDEKGKNEALEKQQEKLKEEFEKVKEDIKDINKKNAELETPLDISKQKEKQEEVSDKMNDAQQKQGKGKNKEASESMEDAAEEMKEMAEQMQQEMEESFEEQQEEDYNNLRQILENLVLLSFDQEGVIDGFKANKRYSPKYIELAQRQRKIKDETKMVEDSLLALSKRNPEISSFVNEEVAKINDNLDKSLEYLGERYTNNAIVTQQYAMMGYNNLALMLTESLDQMQQQMKAQKQNKGKPKSQCKKPGDAKGKKQKKPNANAIKKMQQELAKKMSELEKGQKQGKGKPGSKEFAEMAAQQAAIRKKLQELNGQLQKEGKGGSLGDLKKTEDLMDQLEEDLYNKRLNSQTMQKLNQIEIKLSEHERAEREQEQDDKRSSNEGQDQQRPIPPSIQKYLDEKKKETELLRSVSPDLQPYYQKKVKEYFGQ
;
A
#
# COMPACT_ATOMS: atom_id res chain seq x y z
N MET A 1 -165.49 9.13 -20.01
CA MET A 1 -164.64 7.93 -19.86
C MET A 1 -165.22 6.96 -18.82
N LYS A 2 -166.44 6.42 -19.02
CA LYS A 2 -167.04 5.40 -18.13
C LYS A 2 -167.21 4.01 -18.77
N ASN A 3 -166.84 3.84 -20.05
CA ASN A 3 -166.99 2.57 -20.77
C ASN A 3 -165.74 1.65 -20.80
N ASN A 4 -164.58 2.07 -20.28
CA ASN A 4 -163.35 1.25 -20.31
C ASN A 4 -163.06 0.45 -19.03
N LEU A 5 -163.91 0.51 -18.00
CA LEU A 5 -163.73 -0.25 -16.75
C LEU A 5 -163.98 -1.76 -16.87
N LYS A 6 -164.60 -2.23 -17.96
CA LYS A 6 -164.87 -3.67 -18.17
C LYS A 6 -163.64 -4.49 -18.58
N TYR A 7 -162.58 -3.85 -19.08
CA TYR A 7 -161.37 -4.52 -19.59
C TYR A 7 -160.20 -4.57 -18.58
N VAL A 8 -160.28 -3.87 -17.45
CA VAL A 8 -159.22 -3.80 -16.42
C VAL A 8 -158.88 -5.18 -15.82
N LYS A 9 -159.87 -6.08 -15.75
CA LYS A 9 -159.66 -7.45 -15.22
C LYS A 9 -158.75 -8.32 -16.09
N TYR A 10 -158.65 -8.04 -17.39
CA TYR A 10 -157.75 -8.74 -18.31
C TYR A 10 -156.33 -8.13 -18.35
N ALA A 11 -156.13 -6.94 -17.78
CA ALA A 11 -154.82 -6.29 -17.66
C ALA A 11 -154.08 -6.66 -16.36
N LEU A 12 -154.77 -7.22 -15.36
CA LEU A 12 -154.20 -7.53 -14.04
C LEU A 12 -153.20 -8.71 -14.08
N LEU A 13 -153.48 -9.72 -14.91
CA LEU A 13 -152.65 -10.92 -15.07
C LEU A 13 -151.28 -10.63 -15.73
N PRO A 14 -151.18 -9.91 -16.85
CA PRO A 14 -149.87 -9.53 -17.40
C PRO A 14 -149.13 -8.52 -16.51
N ALA A 15 -149.82 -7.64 -15.79
CA ALA A 15 -149.17 -6.70 -14.87
C ALA A 15 -148.52 -7.39 -13.65
N LEU A 16 -149.18 -8.41 -13.08
CA LEU A 16 -148.60 -9.22 -12.01
C LEU A 16 -147.42 -10.08 -12.49
N GLY A 17 -147.49 -10.60 -13.73
CA GLY A 17 -146.36 -11.30 -14.36
C GLY A 17 -145.15 -10.38 -14.58
N LEU A 18 -145.38 -9.13 -14.99
CA LEU A 18 -144.33 -8.15 -15.22
C LEU A 18 -143.69 -7.66 -13.90
N LEU A 19 -144.48 -7.55 -12.82
CA LEU A 19 -143.98 -7.22 -11.48
C LEU A 19 -143.13 -8.35 -10.88
N PHE A 20 -143.48 -9.61 -11.15
CA PHE A 20 -142.70 -10.78 -10.70
C PHE A 20 -141.37 -10.90 -11.45
N VAL A 21 -141.34 -10.63 -12.76
CA VAL A 21 -140.10 -10.57 -13.56
C VAL A 21 -139.18 -9.43 -13.10
N LEU A 22 -139.74 -8.29 -12.69
CA LEU A 22 -138.98 -7.15 -12.16
C LEU A 22 -138.42 -7.39 -10.74
N LEU A 23 -139.06 -8.23 -9.92
CA LEU A 23 -138.59 -8.53 -8.55
C LEU A 23 -137.57 -9.68 -8.48
N VAL A 24 -137.55 -10.60 -9.46
CA VAL A 24 -136.68 -11.80 -9.43
C VAL A 24 -135.46 -11.69 -10.36
N SER A 25 -135.43 -10.71 -11.28
CA SER A 25 -134.29 -10.52 -12.19
C SER A 25 -133.11 -9.77 -11.53
N PRO A 26 -131.91 -10.36 -11.42
CA PRO A 26 -130.75 -9.71 -10.78
C PRO A 26 -130.13 -8.56 -11.59
N GLY A 27 -130.48 -8.42 -12.88
CA GLY A 27 -129.72 -7.60 -13.85
C GLY A 27 -129.99 -6.09 -13.85
N PHE A 28 -131.01 -5.59 -13.14
CA PHE A 28 -131.40 -4.18 -13.21
C PHE A 28 -130.87 -3.29 -12.07
N LYS A 29 -130.21 -3.86 -11.05
CA LYS A 29 -129.58 -3.06 -9.98
C LYS A 29 -128.22 -2.46 -10.37
N GLU A 30 -127.54 -2.98 -11.39
CA GLU A 30 -126.20 -2.49 -11.79
C GLU A 30 -126.24 -1.34 -12.80
N SER A 31 -127.31 -1.18 -13.57
CA SER A 31 -127.41 -0.14 -14.61
C SER A 31 -127.64 1.26 -14.03
N SER A 32 -128.25 1.35 -12.85
CA SER A 32 -128.57 2.62 -12.18
C SER A 32 -127.39 3.23 -11.44
N VAL A 33 -126.37 2.44 -11.09
CA VAL A 33 -125.12 2.93 -10.48
C VAL A 33 -124.23 3.65 -11.50
N ARG A 34 -124.30 3.26 -12.78
CA ARG A 34 -123.46 3.83 -13.87
C ARG A 34 -123.89 5.21 -14.38
N VAL A 35 -125.13 5.64 -14.09
CA VAL A 35 -125.61 6.99 -14.46
C VAL A 35 -125.22 8.04 -13.40
N VAL A 36 -124.93 7.61 -12.17
CA VAL A 36 -124.62 8.51 -11.04
C VAL A 36 -123.11 8.78 -10.91
N ASN A 37 -122.24 7.86 -11.32
CA ASN A 37 -120.78 7.96 -11.18
C ASN A 37 -120.05 8.08 -12.52
N TYR A 38 -120.18 9.22 -13.19
CA TYR A 38 -119.57 9.49 -14.53
C TYR A 38 -118.07 9.81 -14.51
N GLN A 39 -117.40 9.73 -13.36
CA GLN A 39 -115.97 10.10 -13.19
C GLN A 39 -115.04 8.92 -12.87
N THR A 40 -115.52 7.68 -12.91
CA THR A 40 -114.67 6.49 -12.65
C THR A 40 -114.45 5.67 -13.92
N TYR A 41 -113.18 5.52 -14.33
CA TYR A 41 -112.72 4.62 -15.40
C TYR A 41 -112.91 3.16 -14.94
N PHE A 42 -113.60 2.34 -15.75
CA PHE A 42 -113.83 0.91 -15.47
C PHE A 42 -113.01 0.06 -16.45
N GLU A 43 -112.12 -0.80 -15.93
CA GLU A 43 -111.40 -1.80 -16.72
C GLU A 43 -112.37 -2.88 -17.23
N ILE A 44 -112.30 -3.19 -18.53
CA ILE A 44 -112.96 -4.36 -19.10
C ILE A 44 -112.14 -5.58 -18.65
N GLN A 45 -112.71 -6.45 -17.82
CA GLN A 45 -112.02 -7.65 -17.37
C GLN A 45 -111.70 -8.57 -18.56
N ALA A 46 -110.41 -8.74 -18.83
CA ALA A 46 -109.91 -9.69 -19.81
C ALA A 46 -110.22 -11.14 -19.37
N PRO A 47 -110.43 -12.09 -20.29
CA PRO A 47 -110.66 -13.50 -19.95
C PRO A 47 -109.38 -14.23 -19.45
N PHE A 48 -108.30 -13.50 -19.16
CA PHE A 48 -107.01 -13.98 -18.67
C PHE A 48 -106.29 -12.94 -17.82
N GLN A 49 -105.36 -13.38 -16.97
CA GLN A 49 -104.54 -12.52 -16.11
C GLN A 49 -103.09 -12.46 -16.61
N PHE A 50 -102.47 -11.28 -16.50
CA PHE A 50 -101.05 -11.06 -16.74
C PHE A 50 -100.25 -11.31 -15.46
N ILE A 51 -99.43 -12.37 -15.44
CA ILE A 51 -98.58 -12.76 -14.31
C ILE A 51 -97.11 -12.54 -14.71
N THR A 52 -96.40 -11.71 -13.97
CA THR A 52 -94.97 -11.41 -14.21
C THR A 52 -94.30 -11.09 -12.87
N ASP A 53 -93.00 -11.35 -12.77
CA ASP A 53 -92.17 -11.08 -11.60
C ASP A 53 -91.36 -9.77 -11.75
N ILE A 54 -91.65 -8.96 -12.77
CA ILE A 54 -90.90 -7.72 -13.04
C ILE A 54 -90.94 -6.71 -11.88
N ALA A 55 -92.04 -6.66 -11.12
CA ALA A 55 -92.18 -5.77 -9.98
C ALA A 55 -91.19 -6.08 -8.84
N ASP A 56 -90.72 -7.34 -8.78
CA ASP A 56 -89.79 -7.81 -7.76
C ASP A 56 -88.33 -7.79 -8.25
N LYS A 57 -88.08 -7.42 -9.52
CA LYS A 57 -86.77 -7.41 -10.15
C LYS A 57 -86.22 -5.99 -10.31
N LYS A 58 -84.98 -5.79 -9.89
CA LYS A 58 -84.20 -4.57 -10.16
C LYS A 58 -83.19 -4.84 -11.28
N ALA A 59 -83.21 -4.01 -12.32
CA ALA A 59 -82.22 -4.05 -13.38
C ALA A 59 -80.95 -3.30 -12.95
N VAL A 60 -79.75 -3.83 -13.23
CA VAL A 60 -78.52 -3.06 -13.07
C VAL A 60 -78.26 -2.24 -14.34
N GLN A 61 -77.86 -0.98 -14.17
CA GLN A 61 -77.55 -0.10 -15.30
C GLN A 61 -76.46 -0.71 -16.21
N ASN A 62 -76.67 -0.65 -17.53
CA ASN A 62 -75.82 -1.23 -18.57
C ASN A 62 -75.81 -2.77 -18.64
N GLU A 63 -76.71 -3.46 -17.95
CA GLU A 63 -76.90 -4.90 -18.05
C GLU A 63 -78.19 -5.26 -18.79
N ASN A 64 -78.31 -6.53 -19.15
CA ASN A 64 -79.50 -7.07 -19.82
C ASN A 64 -80.43 -7.69 -18.77
N ILE A 65 -81.74 -7.50 -18.91
CA ILE A 65 -82.73 -8.16 -18.04
C ILE A 65 -83.69 -9.02 -18.85
N HIS A 66 -84.00 -10.19 -18.30
CA HIS A 66 -85.00 -11.11 -18.84
C HIS A 66 -86.35 -10.88 -18.14
N ILE A 67 -87.36 -10.49 -18.93
CA ILE A 67 -88.71 -10.16 -18.47
C ILE A 67 -89.67 -11.27 -18.88
N PRO A 68 -90.03 -12.20 -17.98
CA PRO A 68 -91.01 -13.23 -18.28
C PRO A 68 -92.44 -12.71 -18.08
N LEU A 69 -93.36 -13.21 -18.89
CA LEU A 69 -94.79 -12.97 -18.82
C LEU A 69 -95.55 -14.29 -19.00
N HIS A 70 -96.38 -14.61 -18.03
CA HIS A 70 -97.29 -15.75 -18.08
C HIS A 70 -98.74 -15.26 -18.13
N LEU A 71 -99.52 -15.77 -19.09
CA LEU A 71 -100.94 -15.49 -19.23
C LEU A 71 -101.75 -16.71 -18.75
N SER A 72 -102.68 -16.51 -17.81
CA SER A 72 -103.52 -17.59 -17.25
C SER A 72 -105.01 -17.24 -17.36
N GLY A 73 -105.82 -18.08 -18.03
CA GLY A 73 -107.26 -17.84 -18.23
C GLY A 73 -107.91 -18.76 -19.28
N ASP A 74 -109.20 -18.53 -19.56
CA ASP A 74 -110.03 -19.41 -20.41
C ASP A 74 -109.79 -19.23 -21.92
N GLN A 75 -109.22 -18.08 -22.33
CA GLN A 75 -108.83 -17.79 -23.72
C GLN A 75 -107.48 -17.06 -23.75
N ILE A 76 -106.41 -17.77 -24.10
CA ILE A 76 -105.04 -17.21 -24.11
C ILE A 76 -104.65 -16.78 -25.54
N PRO A 77 -104.28 -15.51 -25.76
CA PRO A 77 -103.80 -15.03 -27.06
C PRO A 77 -102.47 -15.68 -27.50
N SER A 78 -102.27 -15.85 -28.81
CA SER A 78 -101.03 -16.41 -29.38
C SER A 78 -99.84 -15.45 -29.35
N ASP A 79 -100.10 -14.14 -29.26
CA ASP A 79 -99.10 -13.08 -29.26
C ASP A 79 -99.28 -12.18 -28.03
N ALA A 80 -98.17 -11.84 -27.38
CA ALA A 80 -98.07 -10.81 -26.36
C ALA A 80 -97.04 -9.75 -26.74
N TYR A 81 -97.26 -8.52 -26.28
CA TYR A 81 -96.40 -7.38 -26.53
C TYR A 81 -96.05 -6.72 -25.20
N ILE A 82 -94.82 -6.22 -25.10
CA ILE A 82 -94.40 -5.33 -24.02
C ILE A 82 -94.33 -3.91 -24.59
N VAL A 83 -94.91 -2.96 -23.87
CA VAL A 83 -94.88 -1.53 -24.22
C VAL A 83 -93.93 -0.84 -23.26
N LEU A 84 -92.91 -0.19 -23.84
CA LEU A 84 -91.88 0.57 -23.14
C LEU A 84 -92.02 2.03 -23.59
N GLY A 85 -92.54 2.90 -22.72
CA GLY A 85 -92.89 4.28 -23.10
C GLY A 85 -93.95 4.30 -24.22
N GLU A 86 -93.61 4.87 -25.37
CA GLU A 86 -94.50 4.92 -26.56
C GLU A 86 -94.25 3.78 -27.56
N LYS A 87 -93.28 2.90 -27.29
CA LYS A 87 -92.85 1.87 -28.24
C LYS A 87 -93.38 0.50 -27.83
N ARG A 88 -93.95 -0.21 -28.82
CA ARG A 88 -94.52 -1.54 -28.66
C ARG A 88 -93.59 -2.59 -29.25
N TYR A 89 -93.19 -3.57 -28.44
CA TYR A 89 -92.30 -4.65 -28.83
C TYR A 89 -93.01 -6.00 -28.71
N LYS A 90 -92.87 -6.86 -29.73
CA LYS A 90 -93.42 -8.21 -29.70
C LYS A 90 -92.57 -9.09 -28.77
N MET A 91 -93.20 -9.76 -27.81
CA MET A 91 -92.54 -10.72 -26.93
C MET A 91 -92.33 -12.05 -27.67
N ARG A 92 -91.28 -12.78 -27.31
CA ARG A 92 -91.00 -14.12 -27.80
C ARG A 92 -91.83 -15.13 -27.00
N SER A 93 -92.39 -16.14 -27.65
CA SER A 93 -93.13 -17.21 -26.96
C SER A 93 -92.20 -18.40 -26.69
N GLU A 94 -92.23 -18.92 -25.47
CA GLU A 94 -91.58 -20.19 -25.10
C GLU A 94 -92.55 -21.36 -25.22
N GLN A 95 -93.78 -21.18 -24.73
CA GLN A 95 -94.89 -22.13 -24.77
C GLN A 95 -96.22 -21.37 -24.83
N THR A 96 -97.34 -22.05 -25.12
CA THR A 96 -98.67 -21.43 -25.13
C THR A 96 -98.95 -20.74 -23.79
N GLY A 97 -99.11 -19.41 -23.80
CA GLY A 97 -99.32 -18.61 -22.59
C GLY A 97 -98.06 -18.23 -21.81
N GLN A 98 -96.86 -18.51 -22.31
CA GLN A 98 -95.58 -18.07 -21.75
C GLN A 98 -94.79 -17.27 -22.78
N PHE A 99 -94.45 -16.05 -22.42
CA PHE A 99 -93.74 -15.09 -23.26
C PHE A 99 -92.58 -14.48 -22.48
N TYR A 100 -91.55 -14.03 -23.18
CA TYR A 100 -90.48 -13.24 -22.59
C TYR A 100 -90.00 -12.13 -23.52
N TYR A 101 -89.39 -11.12 -22.91
CA TYR A 101 -88.65 -10.09 -23.61
C TYR A 101 -87.29 -9.90 -22.94
N GLU A 102 -86.24 -9.86 -23.76
CA GLU A 102 -84.89 -9.58 -23.31
C GLU A 102 -84.59 -8.11 -23.59
N MET A 103 -84.50 -7.31 -22.54
CA MET A 103 -84.17 -5.89 -22.66
C MET A 103 -82.68 -5.72 -22.43
N ASN A 104 -81.98 -5.27 -23.47
CA ASN A 104 -80.53 -5.10 -23.43
C ASN A 104 -80.14 -3.69 -23.00
N ASN A 105 -79.03 -3.58 -22.24
CA ASN A 105 -78.36 -2.32 -21.92
C ASN A 105 -79.29 -1.26 -21.27
N ILE A 106 -79.91 -1.61 -20.14
CA ILE A 106 -80.89 -0.73 -19.48
C ILE A 106 -80.21 0.51 -18.91
N GLN A 107 -80.69 1.69 -19.31
CA GLN A 107 -80.05 2.97 -18.96
C GLN A 107 -80.73 3.72 -17.82
N LYS A 108 -82.06 3.59 -17.71
CA LYS A 108 -82.90 4.35 -16.78
C LYS A 108 -84.16 3.55 -16.44
N SER A 109 -84.77 3.86 -15.30
CA SER A 109 -86.05 3.29 -14.91
C SER A 109 -87.15 3.71 -15.88
N GLU A 110 -87.99 2.76 -16.29
CA GLU A 110 -89.11 3.00 -17.20
C GLU A 110 -90.37 2.28 -16.73
N LYS A 111 -91.52 2.83 -17.09
CA LYS A 111 -92.82 2.19 -16.87
C LYS A 111 -93.11 1.26 -18.02
N VAL A 112 -93.54 0.06 -17.69
CA VAL A 112 -93.80 -0.99 -18.67
C VAL A 112 -95.18 -1.58 -18.43
N HIS A 113 -95.90 -1.87 -19.49
CA HIS A 113 -97.13 -2.66 -19.42
C HIS A 113 -97.15 -3.67 -20.56
N PHE A 114 -97.98 -4.69 -20.40
CA PHE A 114 -98.12 -5.77 -21.36
C PHE A 114 -99.45 -5.63 -22.09
N GLU A 115 -99.45 -5.98 -23.37
CA GLU A 115 -100.65 -5.99 -24.21
C GLU A 115 -100.80 -7.34 -24.88
N ALA A 116 -101.96 -7.98 -24.71
CA ALA A 116 -102.28 -9.24 -25.36
C ALA A 116 -103.78 -9.27 -25.68
N GLY A 117 -104.16 -9.77 -26.86
CA GLY A 117 -105.57 -9.95 -27.23
C GLY A 117 -106.46 -8.69 -27.20
N GLY A 118 -105.87 -7.48 -27.28
CA GLY A 118 -106.61 -6.21 -27.19
C GLY A 118 -106.81 -5.68 -25.76
N PHE A 119 -106.25 -6.35 -24.76
CA PHE A 119 -106.28 -5.94 -23.35
C PHE A 119 -104.88 -5.54 -22.86
N SER A 120 -104.83 -4.59 -21.93
CA SER A 120 -103.60 -4.11 -21.30
C SER A 120 -103.52 -4.58 -19.85
N SER A 121 -102.32 -4.92 -19.40
CA SER A 121 -102.06 -5.15 -17.98
C SER A 121 -102.04 -3.83 -17.20
N LYS A 122 -101.99 -3.92 -15.86
CA LYS A 122 -101.52 -2.81 -15.04
C LYS A 122 -100.12 -2.35 -15.44
N GLU A 123 -99.78 -1.10 -15.16
CA GLU A 123 -98.41 -0.62 -15.29
C GLU A 123 -97.51 -1.25 -14.21
N TYR A 124 -96.29 -1.61 -14.60
CA TYR A 124 -95.23 -2.08 -13.74
C TYR A 124 -94.04 -1.11 -13.81
N ASP A 125 -93.45 -0.78 -12.68
CA ASP A 125 -92.26 0.06 -12.61
C ASP A 125 -91.00 -0.81 -12.73
N LEU A 126 -90.25 -0.68 -13.83
CA LEU A 126 -88.93 -1.30 -13.96
C LEU A 126 -87.89 -0.36 -13.36
N THR A 127 -87.50 -0.60 -12.11
CA THR A 127 -86.49 0.21 -11.43
C THR A 127 -85.06 -0.22 -11.81
N THR A 128 -84.21 0.75 -12.19
CA THR A 128 -82.79 0.52 -12.49
C THR A 128 -81.91 0.95 -11.32
N SER A 129 -81.06 0.04 -10.83
CA SER A 129 -79.98 0.33 -9.89
C SER A 129 -78.76 0.89 -10.63
N LEU A 130 -78.19 1.98 -10.12
CA LEU A 130 -77.01 2.60 -10.72
C LEU A 130 -75.78 1.72 -10.53
N LYS A 131 -75.05 1.43 -11.62
CA LYS A 131 -73.83 0.62 -11.55
C LYS A 131 -72.67 1.43 -10.97
N PRO A 132 -71.99 0.95 -9.91
CA PRO A 132 -70.76 1.57 -9.42
C PRO A 132 -69.65 1.40 -10.46
N SER A 133 -69.03 2.50 -10.90
CA SER A 133 -68.01 2.47 -11.96
C SER A 133 -66.83 3.39 -11.68
N LEU A 134 -65.65 2.98 -12.17
CA LEU A 134 -64.41 3.78 -12.11
C LEU A 134 -64.23 4.52 -13.45
N LEU A 135 -64.18 5.85 -13.41
CA LEU A 135 -64.04 6.67 -14.62
C LEU A 135 -62.59 6.79 -15.09
N GLY A 136 -61.64 6.74 -14.16
CA GLY A 136 -60.21 6.86 -14.44
C GLY A 136 -59.39 6.92 -13.17
N TYR A 137 -58.07 6.85 -13.31
CA TYR A 137 -57.16 7.00 -12.18
C TYR A 137 -55.83 7.63 -12.59
N SER A 138 -55.21 8.25 -11.60
CA SER A 138 -53.83 8.74 -11.67
C SER A 138 -53.07 8.22 -10.46
N ALA A 139 -51.79 7.93 -10.64
CA ALA A 139 -50.89 7.52 -9.57
C ALA A 139 -49.67 8.44 -9.56
N THR A 140 -49.39 9.04 -8.42
CA THR A 140 -48.16 9.81 -8.20
C THR A 140 -47.16 8.92 -7.46
N LEU A 141 -45.95 8.81 -8.02
CA LEU A 141 -44.84 8.01 -7.52
C LEU A 141 -43.91 8.93 -6.75
N ASP A 142 -43.81 8.69 -5.45
CA ASP A 142 -42.89 9.38 -4.56
C ASP A 142 -41.73 8.43 -4.27
N TYR A 143 -40.62 8.67 -4.95
CA TYR A 143 -39.42 7.81 -4.85
C TYR A 143 -38.66 8.10 -3.56
N PRO A 144 -37.97 7.10 -2.98
CA PRO A 144 -37.07 7.32 -1.85
C PRO A 144 -36.03 8.41 -2.14
N SER A 145 -35.76 9.28 -1.16
CA SER A 145 -34.92 10.47 -1.35
C SER A 145 -33.46 10.15 -1.71
N TYR A 146 -32.92 9.02 -1.24
CA TYR A 146 -31.54 8.59 -1.52
C TYR A 146 -31.27 8.30 -3.01
N LEU A 147 -32.32 8.01 -3.80
CA LEU A 147 -32.22 7.75 -5.24
C LEU A 147 -32.06 9.02 -6.09
N GLY A 148 -32.34 10.21 -5.53
CA GLY A 148 -32.29 11.48 -6.27
C GLY A 148 -33.29 11.62 -7.42
N LEU A 149 -34.26 10.71 -7.53
CA LEU A 149 -35.27 10.71 -8.61
C LEU A 149 -36.38 11.73 -8.36
N ALA A 150 -36.84 12.39 -9.42
CA ALA A 150 -37.97 13.31 -9.35
C ALA A 150 -39.31 12.57 -9.36
N ASN A 151 -40.29 13.10 -8.63
CA ASN A 151 -41.62 12.50 -8.54
C ASN A 151 -42.32 12.46 -9.90
N GLU A 152 -42.84 11.29 -10.26
CA GLU A 152 -43.53 11.05 -11.52
C GLU A 152 -45.04 10.91 -11.29
N THR A 153 -45.86 11.34 -12.25
CA THR A 153 -47.31 11.08 -12.21
C THR A 153 -47.74 10.37 -13.48
N VAL A 154 -48.26 9.16 -13.29
CA VAL A 154 -48.74 8.29 -14.36
C VAL A 154 -50.27 8.23 -14.36
N ARG A 155 -50.88 8.05 -15.54
CA ARG A 155 -52.35 8.02 -15.70
C ARG A 155 -52.77 6.77 -16.48
N ASN A 156 -53.79 6.07 -15.98
CA ASN A 156 -54.39 4.91 -16.64
C ASN A 156 -53.42 3.77 -17.01
N ILE A 157 -52.36 3.53 -16.22
CA ILE A 157 -51.41 2.44 -16.43
C ILE A 157 -51.71 1.22 -15.55
N GLY A 158 -51.93 0.05 -16.17
CA GLY A 158 -52.28 -1.20 -15.47
C GLY A 158 -51.09 -1.94 -14.84
N GLU A 159 -49.87 -1.65 -15.28
CA GLU A 159 -48.63 -2.23 -14.76
C GLU A 159 -47.59 -1.14 -14.52
N ILE A 160 -46.89 -1.21 -13.38
CA ILE A 160 -45.86 -0.25 -13.03
C ILE A 160 -44.66 -0.94 -12.39
N THR A 161 -43.47 -0.48 -12.74
CA THR A 161 -42.22 -0.97 -12.16
C THR A 161 -41.56 0.15 -11.38
N ILE A 162 -41.32 -0.08 -10.09
CA ILE A 162 -40.81 0.93 -9.16
C ILE A 162 -39.68 0.37 -8.27
N PRO A 163 -38.75 1.21 -7.79
CA PRO A 163 -37.80 0.83 -6.75
C PRO A 163 -38.49 0.51 -5.42
N GLN A 164 -37.88 -0.36 -4.63
CA GLN A 164 -38.36 -0.73 -3.30
C GLN A 164 -38.50 0.50 -2.39
N GLY A 165 -39.60 0.56 -1.64
CA GLY A 165 -39.87 1.66 -0.72
C GLY A 165 -40.56 2.87 -1.34
N THR A 166 -40.81 2.87 -2.66
CA THR A 166 -41.62 3.89 -3.33
C THR A 166 -43.03 3.95 -2.75
N VAL A 167 -43.51 5.16 -2.49
CA VAL A 167 -44.88 5.42 -2.02
C VAL A 167 -45.73 5.80 -3.22
N ILE A 168 -46.73 4.99 -3.52
CA ILE A 168 -47.67 5.29 -4.62
C ILE A 168 -48.93 5.89 -4.01
N SER A 169 -49.29 7.08 -4.51
CA SER A 169 -50.52 7.77 -4.16
C SER A 169 -51.49 7.75 -5.34
N TRP A 170 -52.50 6.89 -5.26
CA TRP A 170 -53.58 6.80 -6.25
C TRP A 170 -54.67 7.82 -5.98
N SER A 171 -55.20 8.37 -7.07
CA SER A 171 -56.45 9.14 -7.11
C SER A 171 -57.36 8.51 -8.15
N PHE A 172 -58.44 7.89 -7.69
CA PHE A 172 -59.50 7.31 -8.53
C PHE A 172 -60.64 8.32 -8.68
N ASP A 173 -61.12 8.51 -9.89
CA ASP A 173 -62.36 9.21 -10.18
C ASP A 173 -63.49 8.18 -10.23
N THR A 174 -64.46 8.31 -9.32
CA THR A 174 -65.50 7.32 -9.03
C THR A 174 -66.88 7.84 -9.44
N LYS A 175 -67.81 6.95 -9.81
CA LYS A 175 -69.21 7.32 -10.07
C LYS A 175 -70.17 6.29 -9.47
N ASN A 176 -71.14 6.76 -8.68
CA ASN A 176 -72.15 5.92 -8.02
C ASN A 176 -71.57 4.83 -7.10
N ILE A 177 -70.46 5.13 -6.40
CA ILE A 177 -69.74 4.20 -5.51
C ILE A 177 -69.91 4.66 -4.07
N ASP A 178 -70.39 3.77 -3.20
CA ASP A 178 -70.41 4.03 -1.75
C ASP A 178 -69.12 3.52 -1.08
N GLU A 179 -68.61 2.37 -1.53
CA GLU A 179 -67.46 1.70 -0.93
C GLU A 179 -66.57 1.05 -1.99
N VAL A 180 -65.25 1.17 -1.79
CA VAL A 180 -64.22 0.52 -2.60
C VAL A 180 -63.47 -0.47 -1.71
N ILE A 181 -63.40 -1.72 -2.14
CA ILE A 181 -62.66 -2.78 -1.46
C ILE A 181 -61.37 -3.02 -2.23
N LEU A 182 -60.25 -2.87 -1.55
CA LEU A 182 -58.94 -3.22 -2.09
C LEU A 182 -58.55 -4.61 -1.57
N SER A 183 -58.01 -5.47 -2.42
CA SER A 183 -57.48 -6.78 -2.01
C SER A 183 -56.40 -6.70 -0.92
N THR A 184 -55.80 -5.53 -0.74
CA THR A 184 -54.69 -5.30 0.20
C THR A 184 -55.05 -4.44 1.41
N SER A 185 -56.34 -4.16 1.63
CA SER A 185 -56.89 -3.42 2.78
C SER A 185 -58.07 -4.17 3.38
N ASP A 186 -58.01 -4.44 4.69
CA ASP A 186 -59.12 -5.08 5.41
C ASP A 186 -60.33 -4.15 5.61
N LYS A 187 -60.14 -2.84 5.40
CA LYS A 187 -61.19 -1.83 5.54
C LYS A 187 -61.65 -1.31 4.18
N PRO A 188 -62.98 -1.22 3.94
CA PRO A 188 -63.52 -0.56 2.76
C PRO A 188 -63.19 0.93 2.81
N LEU A 189 -62.81 1.48 1.66
CA LEU A 189 -62.53 2.90 1.49
C LEU A 189 -63.78 3.62 0.98
N ILE A 190 -64.04 4.81 1.51
CA ILE A 190 -65.23 5.60 1.18
C ILE A 190 -64.81 6.79 0.30
N PRO A 191 -65.32 6.92 -0.93
CA PRO A 191 -65.04 8.07 -1.78
C PRO A 191 -65.59 9.38 -1.17
N GLN A 192 -64.87 10.48 -1.34
CA GLN A 192 -65.33 11.82 -0.96
C GLN A 192 -65.48 12.68 -2.22
N ARG A 193 -66.70 13.18 -2.47
CA ARG A 193 -67.03 14.00 -3.66
C ARG A 193 -66.57 13.33 -4.97
N ASP A 194 -66.97 12.08 -5.17
CA ASP A 194 -66.66 11.30 -6.37
C ASP A 194 -65.16 11.06 -6.63
N LYS A 195 -64.30 11.28 -5.61
CA LYS A 195 -62.88 10.96 -5.67
C LYS A 195 -62.46 10.08 -4.51
N LEU A 196 -61.59 9.12 -4.80
CA LEU A 196 -60.96 8.29 -3.78
C LEU A 196 -59.44 8.46 -3.85
N LYS A 197 -58.82 8.79 -2.72
CA LYS A 197 -57.37 8.83 -2.57
C LYS A 197 -56.90 7.68 -1.69
N PHE A 198 -55.85 7.00 -2.13
CA PHE A 198 -55.23 5.91 -1.40
C PHE A 198 -53.72 5.98 -1.58
N SER A 199 -52.97 5.82 -0.50
CA SER A 199 -51.52 5.82 -0.54
C SER A 199 -50.99 4.59 0.18
N LYS A 200 -49.98 3.95 -0.41
CA LYS A 200 -49.33 2.78 0.18
C LYS A 200 -47.86 2.71 -0.24
N LYS A 201 -47.01 2.33 0.72
CA LYS A 201 -45.60 2.01 0.49
C LYS A 201 -45.46 0.56 0.01
N PHE A 202 -44.72 0.34 -1.07
CA PHE A 202 -44.51 -1.00 -1.63
C PHE A 202 -43.11 -1.51 -1.35
N MET A 203 -43.04 -2.66 -0.68
CA MET A 203 -41.77 -3.36 -0.37
C MET A 203 -41.59 -4.63 -1.20
N ARG A 204 -42.66 -5.13 -1.82
CA ARG A 204 -42.67 -6.35 -2.64
C ARG A 204 -43.67 -6.23 -3.78
N SER A 205 -43.41 -6.92 -4.88
CA SER A 205 -44.33 -6.98 -6.01
C SER A 205 -45.70 -7.46 -5.56
N THR A 206 -46.74 -6.72 -5.92
CA THR A 206 -48.10 -6.92 -5.42
C THR A 206 -49.12 -6.70 -6.53
N LEU A 207 -50.07 -7.62 -6.65
CA LEU A 207 -51.25 -7.46 -7.49
C LEU A 207 -52.37 -6.83 -6.67
N LEU A 208 -52.68 -5.57 -6.96
CA LEU A 208 -53.77 -4.84 -6.32
C LEU A 208 -55.05 -5.03 -7.14
N GLN A 209 -56.09 -5.58 -6.50
CA GLN A 209 -57.42 -5.67 -7.10
C GLN A 209 -58.34 -4.65 -6.42
N VAL A 210 -59.03 -3.86 -7.24
CA VAL A 210 -59.96 -2.82 -6.80
C VAL A 210 -61.37 -3.23 -7.17
N HIS A 211 -62.20 -3.48 -6.16
CA HIS A 211 -63.62 -3.80 -6.31
C HIS A 211 -64.47 -2.62 -5.88
N THR A 212 -65.53 -2.34 -6.62
CA THR A 212 -66.44 -1.24 -6.32
C THR A 212 -67.82 -1.76 -5.95
N ARG A 213 -68.47 -1.14 -4.96
CA ARG A 213 -69.84 -1.47 -4.53
C ARG A 213 -70.64 -0.23 -4.13
N ASN A 214 -71.96 -0.35 -4.20
CA ASN A 214 -72.89 0.60 -3.60
C ASN A 214 -74.04 -0.15 -2.89
N LYS A 215 -74.95 0.57 -2.23
CA LYS A 215 -76.06 -0.02 -1.48
C LYS A 215 -77.02 -0.86 -2.33
N GLU A 216 -77.07 -0.63 -3.65
CA GLU A 216 -78.02 -1.29 -4.55
C GLU A 216 -77.38 -2.41 -5.40
N VAL A 217 -76.05 -2.37 -5.58
CA VAL A 217 -75.27 -3.27 -6.42
C VAL A 217 -74.00 -3.68 -5.68
N ALA A 218 -73.94 -4.96 -5.30
CA ALA A 218 -72.83 -5.51 -4.50
C ALA A 218 -71.54 -5.74 -5.31
N GLN A 219 -71.62 -5.88 -6.64
CA GLN A 219 -70.49 -6.12 -7.54
C GLN A 219 -70.51 -5.11 -8.70
N GLY A 220 -69.67 -4.07 -8.63
CA GLY A 220 -69.42 -3.12 -9.70
C GLY A 220 -68.23 -3.52 -10.58
N ASP A 221 -67.45 -2.53 -11.02
CA ASP A 221 -66.21 -2.75 -11.77
C ASP A 221 -65.11 -3.36 -10.88
N SER A 222 -64.29 -4.23 -11.48
CA SER A 222 -63.06 -4.80 -10.90
C SER A 222 -61.86 -4.47 -11.80
N VAL A 223 -60.84 -3.80 -11.25
CA VAL A 223 -59.60 -3.50 -11.98
C VAL A 223 -58.39 -4.11 -11.27
N PHE A 224 -57.47 -4.66 -12.05
CA PHE A 224 -56.21 -5.21 -11.58
C PHE A 224 -55.06 -4.25 -11.88
N TYR A 225 -54.20 -4.02 -10.88
CA TYR A 225 -52.98 -3.23 -11.01
C TYR A 225 -51.78 -4.06 -10.56
N GLN A 226 -50.85 -4.31 -11.48
CA GLN A 226 -49.62 -5.03 -11.20
C GLN A 226 -48.54 -4.02 -10.80
N VAL A 227 -48.07 -4.10 -9.56
CA VAL A 227 -46.91 -3.32 -9.09
C VAL A 227 -45.71 -4.25 -8.98
N ASN A 228 -44.71 -4.06 -9.84
CA ASN A 228 -43.44 -4.76 -9.81
C ASN A 228 -42.42 -3.94 -9.03
N VAL A 229 -41.88 -4.51 -7.95
CA VAL A 229 -40.88 -3.84 -7.11
C VAL A 229 -39.50 -4.40 -7.43
N ILE A 230 -38.56 -3.51 -7.78
CA ILE A 230 -37.15 -3.84 -7.94
C ILE A 230 -36.46 -3.66 -6.58
N PRO A 231 -35.90 -4.72 -5.99
CA PRO A 231 -35.14 -4.61 -4.74
C PRO A 231 -33.79 -3.94 -4.97
N ASP A 232 -33.31 -3.27 -3.93
CA ASP A 232 -32.00 -2.61 -3.87
C ASP A 232 -30.90 -3.66 -3.61
N GLU A 233 -29.89 -3.73 -4.48
CA GLU A 233 -28.85 -4.76 -4.43
C GLU A 233 -27.79 -4.48 -3.33
N PHE A 234 -26.92 -5.44 -3.05
CA PHE A 234 -25.81 -5.22 -2.11
C PHE A 234 -24.61 -4.63 -2.85
N PRO A 235 -23.81 -3.76 -2.22
CA PRO A 235 -22.63 -3.20 -2.84
C PRO A 235 -21.60 -4.30 -3.07
N GLN A 236 -20.82 -4.20 -4.14
CA GLN A 236 -19.74 -5.15 -4.47
C GLN A 236 -18.38 -4.50 -4.18
N ILE A 237 -17.44 -5.32 -3.73
CA ILE A 237 -16.06 -4.90 -3.46
C ILE A 237 -15.07 -5.99 -3.85
N ALA A 238 -14.06 -5.62 -4.64
CA ALA A 238 -12.92 -6.45 -4.99
C ALA A 238 -11.64 -5.74 -4.56
N VAL A 239 -10.69 -6.45 -3.94
CA VAL A 239 -9.44 -5.86 -3.46
C VAL A 239 -8.26 -6.77 -3.79
N GLU A 240 -7.23 -6.19 -4.40
CA GLU A 240 -5.93 -6.80 -4.64
C GLU A 240 -4.90 -6.23 -3.65
N ARG A 241 -4.10 -7.12 -3.05
CA ARG A 241 -2.98 -6.75 -2.17
C ARG A 241 -1.67 -6.84 -2.94
N LYS A 242 -0.82 -5.82 -2.82
CA LYS A 242 0.60 -5.84 -3.16
C LYS A 242 1.43 -5.58 -1.91
N SER A 243 2.48 -6.36 -1.72
CA SER A 243 3.48 -6.11 -0.67
C SER A 243 4.57 -5.18 -1.20
N ASP A 244 5.18 -4.40 -0.32
CA ASP A 244 6.42 -3.69 -0.64
C ASP A 244 7.59 -4.69 -0.79
N SER A 245 8.50 -4.45 -1.72
CA SER A 245 9.69 -5.30 -1.89
C SER A 245 10.74 -5.05 -0.81
N LEU A 246 10.84 -3.80 -0.33
CA LEU A 246 11.84 -3.38 0.65
C LEU A 246 11.35 -3.49 2.10
N SER A 247 10.06 -3.72 2.31
CA SER A 247 9.44 -3.76 3.64
C SER A 247 8.43 -4.89 3.79
N ASN A 248 8.53 -5.65 4.88
CA ASN A 248 7.56 -6.67 5.26
C ASN A 248 6.39 -6.10 6.07
N LYS A 249 6.44 -4.81 6.41
CA LYS A 249 5.45 -4.09 7.22
C LYS A 249 4.56 -3.15 6.42
N VAL A 250 4.81 -3.01 5.12
CA VAL A 250 4.06 -2.10 4.25
C VAL A 250 3.23 -2.88 3.24
N PHE A 251 1.94 -2.56 3.20
CA PHE A 251 0.98 -3.13 2.26
C PHE A 251 0.27 -2.05 1.46
N TYR A 252 0.10 -2.35 0.19
CA TYR A 252 -0.68 -1.56 -0.74
C TYR A 252 -1.92 -2.36 -1.12
N PHE A 253 -3.09 -1.76 -0.92
CA PHE A 253 -4.36 -2.32 -1.33
C PHE A 253 -4.93 -1.47 -2.44
N LEU A 254 -5.25 -2.13 -3.55
CA LEU A 254 -6.01 -1.55 -4.65
C LEU A 254 -7.35 -2.24 -4.68
N GLY A 255 -8.44 -1.48 -4.59
CA GLY A 255 -9.77 -2.04 -4.68
C GLY A 255 -10.67 -1.32 -5.66
N GLU A 256 -11.70 -2.02 -6.09
CA GLU A 256 -12.82 -1.53 -6.89
C GLU A 256 -14.10 -1.77 -6.10
N ILE A 257 -14.95 -0.75 -6.05
CA ILE A 257 -16.29 -0.83 -5.47
C ILE A 257 -17.33 -0.45 -6.53
N SER A 258 -18.44 -1.17 -6.54
CA SER A 258 -19.59 -0.90 -7.41
C SER A 258 -20.91 -1.08 -6.66
N ASP A 259 -21.87 -0.22 -6.97
CA ASP A 259 -23.21 -0.20 -6.40
C ASP A 259 -24.20 0.40 -7.42
N ASP A 260 -25.50 0.13 -7.27
CA ASP A 260 -26.54 0.64 -8.16
C ASP A 260 -27.00 2.06 -7.80
N HIS A 261 -26.87 2.48 -6.55
CA HIS A 261 -27.41 3.75 -6.04
C HIS A 261 -26.40 4.61 -5.27
N GLY A 262 -25.24 4.06 -4.91
CA GLY A 262 -24.10 4.79 -4.35
C GLY A 262 -23.65 4.27 -2.99
N PHE A 263 -22.67 4.93 -2.39
CA PHE A 263 -22.00 4.44 -1.19
C PHE A 263 -22.19 5.36 0.01
N SER A 264 -22.30 4.80 1.22
CA SER A 264 -22.30 5.59 2.45
C SER A 264 -20.90 5.76 3.04
N GLN A 265 -20.11 4.67 3.12
CA GLN A 265 -18.74 4.66 3.64
C GLN A 265 -17.96 3.41 3.21
N LEU A 266 -16.63 3.51 3.26
CA LEU A 266 -15.68 2.40 3.10
C LEU A 266 -14.69 2.43 4.28
N GLN A 267 -14.49 1.29 4.93
CA GLN A 267 -13.59 1.16 6.07
C GLN A 267 -12.67 -0.05 5.92
N PHE A 268 -11.41 0.14 6.28
CA PHE A 268 -10.45 -0.95 6.49
C PHE A 268 -10.45 -1.34 7.97
N HIS A 269 -10.61 -2.62 8.26
CA HIS A 269 -10.59 -3.16 9.62
C HIS A 269 -9.41 -4.10 9.79
N TYR A 270 -8.79 -4.06 10.96
CA TYR A 270 -7.79 -5.04 11.36
C TYR A 270 -7.97 -5.47 12.82
N ARG A 271 -7.47 -6.66 13.15
CA ARG A 271 -7.47 -7.23 14.49
C ARG A 271 -6.23 -8.10 14.71
N PHE A 272 -5.54 -7.89 15.82
CA PHE A 272 -4.50 -8.82 16.28
C PHE A 272 -5.13 -10.11 16.79
N THR A 273 -4.80 -11.25 16.18
CA THR A 273 -5.24 -12.59 16.61
C THR A 273 -4.22 -13.27 17.52
N LYS A 274 -2.92 -12.99 17.31
CA LYS A 274 -1.82 -13.49 18.12
C LYS A 274 -0.79 -12.40 18.31
N THR A 275 -0.35 -12.17 19.54
CA THR A 275 0.76 -11.26 19.83
C THR A 275 1.39 -11.53 21.18
N LYS A 276 2.70 -11.35 21.29
CA LYS A 276 3.44 -11.37 22.57
C LYS A 276 3.34 -10.04 23.31
N ASN A 277 3.02 -8.95 22.61
CA ASN A 277 2.89 -7.63 23.20
C ASN A 277 1.54 -7.48 23.94
N LYS A 278 1.58 -7.20 25.24
CA LYS A 278 0.38 -7.03 26.07
C LYS A 278 -0.53 -5.89 25.57
N ASP A 279 0.04 -4.83 24.99
CA ASP A 279 -0.71 -3.66 24.52
C ASP A 279 -1.48 -3.93 23.21
N ASN A 280 -1.07 -4.94 22.45
CA ASN A 280 -1.70 -5.31 21.18
C ASN A 280 -2.70 -6.48 21.33
N GLN A 281 -2.87 -7.06 22.54
CA GLN A 281 -3.81 -8.15 22.75
C GLN A 281 -5.26 -7.71 22.48
N ASN A 282 -5.95 -8.40 21.56
CA ASN A 282 -7.31 -8.10 21.10
C ASN A 282 -7.49 -6.69 20.52
N LYS A 283 -6.40 -6.00 20.18
CA LYS A 283 -6.46 -4.66 19.60
C LYS A 283 -7.11 -4.74 18.23
N THR A 284 -8.18 -3.97 18.05
CA THR A 284 -8.86 -3.79 16.77
C THR A 284 -8.70 -2.34 16.33
N GLY A 285 -8.68 -2.12 15.02
CA GLY A 285 -8.72 -0.78 14.45
C GLY A 285 -9.63 -0.72 13.24
N SER A 286 -10.12 0.48 12.97
CA SER A 286 -10.90 0.81 11.80
C SER A 286 -10.39 2.12 11.23
N ILE A 287 -10.04 2.10 9.94
CA ILE A 287 -9.49 3.24 9.22
C ILE A 287 -10.50 3.59 8.11
N PRO A 288 -11.11 4.79 8.14
CA PRO A 288 -12.01 5.22 7.07
C PRO A 288 -11.23 5.55 5.81
N ILE A 289 -11.73 5.11 4.66
CA ILE A 289 -11.16 5.40 3.34
C ILE A 289 -12.08 6.40 2.64
N GLN A 290 -11.48 7.48 2.13
CA GLN A 290 -12.23 8.51 1.43
C GLN A 290 -12.71 7.98 0.07
N ILE A 291 -14.01 8.09 -0.18
CA ILE A 291 -14.68 7.67 -1.41
C ILE A 291 -15.66 8.75 -1.85
N ASP A 292 -15.96 8.81 -3.14
CA ASP A 292 -17.04 9.65 -3.66
C ASP A 292 -18.37 8.91 -3.52
N LYS A 293 -19.29 9.46 -2.73
CA LYS A 293 -20.56 8.81 -2.40
C LYS A 293 -21.55 8.80 -3.56
N GLY A 294 -21.39 9.69 -4.54
CA GLY A 294 -22.31 9.87 -5.66
C GLY A 294 -21.97 9.04 -6.90
N LEU A 295 -20.84 8.32 -6.90
CA LEU A 295 -20.43 7.47 -8.01
C LEU A 295 -20.95 6.05 -7.82
N GLU A 296 -21.55 5.46 -8.87
CA GLU A 296 -21.98 4.04 -8.89
C GLU A 296 -20.79 3.07 -8.89
N SER A 297 -19.64 3.46 -9.42
CA SER A 297 -18.42 2.63 -9.41
C SER A 297 -17.18 3.50 -9.31
N GLN A 298 -16.20 3.08 -8.51
CA GLN A 298 -14.92 3.75 -8.36
C GLN A 298 -13.81 2.80 -7.90
N THR A 299 -12.56 3.17 -8.18
CA THR A 299 -11.38 2.53 -7.61
C THR A 299 -10.89 3.30 -6.40
N PHE A 300 -10.31 2.59 -5.42
CA PHE A 300 -9.70 3.18 -4.23
C PHE A 300 -8.32 2.59 -3.99
N TYR A 301 -7.46 3.39 -3.35
CA TYR A 301 -6.13 2.99 -2.92
C TYR A 301 -6.02 3.15 -1.41
N HIS A 302 -5.49 2.14 -0.74
CA HIS A 302 -5.20 2.19 0.69
C HIS A 302 -3.78 1.72 0.96
N TYR A 303 -3.02 2.58 1.63
CA TYR A 303 -1.70 2.29 2.17
C TYR A 303 -1.84 1.89 3.63
N TRP A 304 -1.22 0.77 4.01
CA TRP A 304 -1.19 0.31 5.38
C TRP A 304 0.23 0.02 5.83
N SER A 305 0.71 0.79 6.81
CA SER A 305 1.96 0.53 7.52
C SER A 305 1.68 -0.12 8.87
N LEU A 306 2.37 -1.22 9.13
CA LEU A 306 2.36 -1.92 10.42
C LEU A 306 3.30 -1.29 11.45
N ASP A 307 4.17 -0.35 11.07
CA ASP A 307 5.08 0.31 12.01
C ASP A 307 4.32 1.13 13.06
N ALA A 308 3.24 1.80 12.64
CA ALA A 308 2.35 2.53 13.54
C ALA A 308 1.64 1.63 14.57
N LEU A 309 1.61 0.32 14.32
CA LEU A 309 0.97 -0.68 15.18
C LEU A 309 1.97 -1.39 16.09
N SER A 310 3.27 -1.06 16.01
CA SER A 310 4.35 -1.68 16.79
C SER A 310 4.33 -3.20 16.71
N VAL A 311 4.15 -3.73 15.49
CA VAL A 311 4.10 -5.18 15.23
C VAL A 311 5.46 -5.81 15.51
N GLN A 312 5.45 -6.93 16.25
CA GLN A 312 6.61 -7.73 16.60
C GLN A 312 6.65 -9.05 15.82
N ALA A 313 7.78 -9.75 15.88
CA ALA A 313 7.90 -11.09 15.29
C ALA A 313 6.83 -12.05 15.85
N GLU A 314 6.32 -12.94 14.99
CA GLU A 314 5.23 -13.90 15.27
C GLU A 314 3.83 -13.31 15.55
N ASP A 315 3.65 -11.99 15.43
CA ASP A 315 2.33 -11.38 15.49
C ASP A 315 1.46 -11.83 14.28
N GLU A 316 0.18 -12.09 14.53
CA GLU A 316 -0.80 -12.38 13.50
C GLU A 316 -1.91 -11.34 13.51
N ILE A 317 -2.21 -10.80 12.32
CA ILE A 317 -3.21 -9.76 12.12
C ILE A 317 -4.18 -10.21 11.03
N GLU A 318 -5.45 -10.27 11.38
CA GLU A 318 -6.54 -10.41 10.41
C GLU A 318 -6.99 -9.03 9.96
N TYR A 319 -7.25 -8.87 8.67
CA TYR A 319 -7.77 -7.63 8.10
C TYR A 319 -8.82 -7.89 7.02
N TYR A 320 -9.72 -6.93 6.83
CA TYR A 320 -10.74 -6.94 5.79
C TYR A 320 -11.26 -5.53 5.51
N PHE A 321 -11.82 -5.33 4.32
CA PHE A 321 -12.52 -4.10 3.97
C PHE A 321 -14.02 -4.31 4.11
N THR A 322 -14.73 -3.28 4.54
CA THR A 322 -16.20 -3.25 4.55
C THR A 322 -16.66 -2.00 3.80
N VAL A 323 -17.57 -2.20 2.84
CA VAL A 323 -18.26 -1.13 2.12
C VAL A 323 -19.74 -1.18 2.49
N TRP A 324 -20.37 -0.02 2.58
CA TRP A 324 -21.80 0.12 2.86
C TRP A 324 -22.45 0.90 1.74
N ASP A 325 -23.64 0.45 1.32
CA ASP A 325 -24.51 1.18 0.39
C ASP A 325 -25.15 2.41 1.07
N ASN A 326 -25.99 3.13 0.32
CA ASN A 326 -26.79 4.25 0.79
C ASN A 326 -28.28 3.90 0.99
N ASP A 327 -28.64 2.62 1.12
CA ASP A 327 -30.02 2.16 1.30
C ASP A 327 -30.62 2.64 2.63
N GLU A 328 -31.49 3.65 2.57
CA GLU A 328 -32.25 4.14 3.72
C GLU A 328 -33.53 3.33 4.02
N VAL A 329 -34.01 2.54 3.05
CA VAL A 329 -35.29 1.83 3.12
C VAL A 329 -35.17 0.55 3.96
N ASN A 330 -34.11 -0.23 3.74
CA ASN A 330 -33.81 -1.44 4.53
C ASN A 330 -32.74 -1.17 5.60
N GLY A 331 -32.06 -0.02 5.52
CA GLY A 331 -30.89 0.33 6.32
C GLY A 331 -29.60 -0.09 5.62
N THR A 332 -28.53 0.68 5.86
CA THR A 332 -27.26 0.53 5.11
C THR A 332 -26.73 -0.89 5.18
N LYS A 333 -26.61 -1.55 4.04
CA LYS A 333 -26.22 -2.96 3.90
C LYS A 333 -24.70 -3.04 3.74
N PRO A 334 -23.98 -3.79 4.61
CA PRO A 334 -22.54 -3.97 4.50
C PRO A 334 -22.17 -5.16 3.61
N THR A 335 -21.14 -4.99 2.78
CA THR A 335 -20.41 -6.07 2.12
C THR A 335 -18.96 -6.10 2.57
N LYS A 336 -18.44 -7.29 2.89
CA LYS A 336 -17.07 -7.50 3.38
C LYS A 336 -16.23 -8.26 2.36
N THR A 337 -14.96 -7.92 2.27
CA THR A 337 -13.98 -8.75 1.54
C THR A 337 -13.69 -10.05 2.28
N ALA A 338 -13.06 -11.00 1.59
CA ALA A 338 -12.44 -12.15 2.26
C ALA A 338 -11.45 -11.69 3.34
N LEU A 339 -11.34 -12.46 4.42
CA LEU A 339 -10.40 -12.21 5.51
C LEU A 339 -8.97 -12.45 5.00
N GLY A 340 -8.15 -11.41 5.02
CA GLY A 340 -6.72 -11.51 4.82
C GLY A 340 -6.01 -11.74 6.15
N THR A 341 -4.96 -12.55 6.15
CA THR A 341 -4.11 -12.76 7.32
C THR A 341 -2.69 -12.33 6.99
N TYR A 342 -2.14 -11.45 7.82
CA TYR A 342 -0.72 -11.17 7.88
C TYR A 342 -0.12 -11.92 9.06
N LYS A 343 0.96 -12.66 8.81
CA LYS A 343 1.77 -13.32 9.82
C LYS A 343 3.16 -12.72 9.75
N ALA A 344 3.56 -12.01 10.80
CA ALA A 344 4.93 -11.54 10.92
C ALA A 344 5.88 -12.75 10.99
N PRO A 345 7.00 -12.74 10.26
CA PRO A 345 7.92 -13.84 10.27
C PRO A 345 8.47 -14.07 11.68
N SER A 346 8.77 -15.33 12.02
CA SER A 346 9.44 -15.65 13.28
C SER A 346 10.91 -15.22 13.24
N ALA A 347 11.55 -15.09 14.41
CA ALA A 347 12.98 -14.80 14.47
C ALA A 347 13.82 -15.88 13.74
N GLU A 348 13.35 -17.14 13.75
CA GLU A 348 13.98 -18.25 13.03
C GLU A 348 13.79 -18.13 11.51
N GLU A 349 12.58 -17.80 11.04
CA GLU A 349 12.31 -17.59 9.61
C GLU A 349 13.12 -16.39 9.07
N ILE A 350 13.25 -15.31 9.84
CA ILE A 350 14.09 -14.16 9.50
C ILE A 350 15.56 -14.60 9.39
N LYS A 351 16.04 -15.40 10.35
CA LYS A 351 17.41 -15.91 10.36
C LYS A 351 17.68 -16.82 9.15
N GLU A 352 16.77 -17.72 8.82
CA GLU A 352 16.90 -18.60 7.66
C GLU A 352 16.91 -17.81 6.34
N GLN A 353 15.98 -16.85 6.17
CA GLN A 353 15.96 -15.95 5.02
C GLN A 353 17.24 -15.12 4.91
N THR A 354 17.76 -14.66 6.05
CA THR A 354 19.03 -13.93 6.13
C THR A 354 20.20 -14.80 5.69
N GLU A 355 20.29 -16.04 6.17
CA GLU A 355 21.37 -16.96 5.82
C GLU A 355 21.32 -17.37 4.34
N GLU A 356 20.12 -17.58 3.78
CA GLU A 356 19.91 -17.83 2.35
C GLU A 356 20.37 -16.62 1.52
N ALA A 357 19.94 -15.40 1.90
CA ALA A 357 20.36 -14.17 1.24
C ALA A 357 21.87 -13.96 1.34
N ASN A 358 22.50 -14.22 2.50
CA ASN A 358 23.94 -14.10 2.68
C ASN A 358 24.71 -15.07 1.77
N LYS A 359 24.23 -16.31 1.62
CA LYS A 359 24.85 -17.28 0.67
C LYS A 359 24.76 -16.79 -0.76
N GLU A 360 23.60 -16.27 -1.17
CA GLU A 360 23.41 -15.75 -2.52
C GLU A 360 24.29 -14.53 -2.79
N ILE A 361 24.34 -13.58 -1.85
CA ILE A 361 25.18 -12.37 -1.94
C ILE A 361 26.66 -12.75 -2.05
N LYS A 362 27.17 -13.63 -1.17
CA LYS A 362 28.57 -14.11 -1.21
C LYS A 362 28.90 -14.79 -2.54
N SER A 363 28.02 -15.67 -3.03
CA SER A 363 28.20 -16.36 -4.31
C SER A 363 28.21 -15.37 -5.48
N SER A 364 27.30 -14.39 -5.48
CA SER A 364 27.24 -13.37 -6.52
C SER A 364 28.48 -12.49 -6.53
N MET A 365 28.94 -12.05 -5.37
CA MET A 365 30.17 -11.24 -5.20
C MET A 365 31.42 -12.02 -5.61
N ALA A 366 31.60 -13.26 -5.15
CA ALA A 366 32.73 -14.10 -5.55
C ALA A 366 32.73 -14.38 -7.07
N GLY A 367 31.54 -14.60 -7.64
CA GLY A 367 31.38 -14.74 -9.07
C GLY A 367 31.72 -13.45 -9.84
N ALA A 368 31.31 -12.29 -9.33
CA ALA A 368 31.63 -10.98 -9.92
C ALA A 368 33.15 -10.71 -9.89
N GLN A 369 33.82 -11.01 -8.78
CA GLN A 369 35.28 -10.91 -8.65
C GLN A 369 36.01 -11.81 -9.67
N ALA A 370 35.55 -13.05 -9.85
CA ALA A 370 36.12 -13.97 -10.83
C ALA A 370 35.93 -13.47 -12.27
N GLU A 371 34.75 -12.95 -12.60
CA GLU A 371 34.43 -12.35 -13.91
C GLU A 371 35.29 -11.10 -14.18
N ALA A 372 35.48 -10.20 -13.19
CA ALA A 372 36.37 -9.04 -13.30
C ALA A 372 37.83 -9.47 -13.61
N THR A 373 38.30 -10.53 -12.95
CA THR A 373 39.64 -11.08 -13.17
C THR A 373 39.78 -11.73 -14.56
N GLU A 374 38.71 -12.34 -15.08
CA GLU A 374 38.67 -12.86 -16.45
C GLU A 374 38.68 -11.72 -17.48
N LEU A 375 37.89 -10.66 -17.26
CA LEU A 375 37.89 -9.46 -18.08
C LEU A 375 39.27 -8.82 -18.16
N GLN A 376 39.97 -8.69 -17.04
CA GLN A 376 41.35 -8.19 -17.02
C GLN A 376 42.27 -8.96 -17.98
N LYS A 377 42.19 -10.30 -17.98
CA LYS A 377 42.98 -11.15 -18.89
C LYS A 377 42.57 -11.00 -20.35
N GLU A 378 41.28 -10.80 -20.60
CA GLU A 378 40.76 -10.53 -21.96
C GLU A 378 41.25 -9.18 -22.49
N ILE A 379 41.32 -8.15 -21.65
CA ILE A 379 41.88 -6.84 -22.02
C ILE A 379 43.35 -7.00 -22.42
N GLU A 380 44.17 -7.72 -21.64
CA GLU A 380 45.57 -7.96 -21.99
C GLU A 380 45.76 -8.69 -23.32
N SER A 381 44.86 -9.63 -23.63
CA SER A 381 44.84 -10.33 -24.91
C SER A 381 44.53 -9.37 -26.06
N ILE A 382 43.59 -8.46 -25.85
CA ILE A 382 43.23 -7.42 -26.83
C ILE A 382 44.37 -6.41 -26.99
N GLU A 383 45.03 -5.97 -25.93
CA GLU A 383 46.20 -5.08 -25.99
C GLU A 383 47.33 -5.66 -26.84
N ARG A 384 47.64 -6.96 -26.65
CA ARG A 384 48.63 -7.69 -27.47
C ARG A 384 48.20 -7.75 -28.93
N MET A 385 46.95 -8.12 -29.19
CA MET A 385 46.37 -8.17 -30.54
C MET A 385 46.43 -6.80 -31.24
N LEU A 386 46.10 -5.72 -30.52
CA LEU A 386 46.23 -4.36 -31.01
C LEU A 386 47.69 -4.05 -31.33
N THR A 387 48.64 -4.44 -30.49
CA THR A 387 50.07 -4.19 -30.74
C THR A 387 50.56 -4.87 -32.02
N GLU A 388 50.10 -6.10 -32.29
CA GLU A 388 50.51 -6.92 -33.44
C GLU A 388 49.86 -6.49 -34.77
N LYS A 389 48.59 -6.08 -34.76
CA LYS A 389 47.83 -5.77 -35.99
C LYS A 389 47.91 -4.30 -36.38
N LYS A 390 48.03 -3.99 -37.68
CA LYS A 390 48.00 -2.61 -38.18
C LYS A 390 46.60 -1.98 -38.22
N ASN A 391 45.59 -2.76 -38.60
CA ASN A 391 44.19 -2.32 -38.70
C ASN A 391 43.28 -3.34 -38.01
N LEU A 392 42.16 -2.87 -37.47
CA LEU A 392 41.13 -3.71 -36.86
C LEU A 392 40.21 -4.31 -37.92
N ASP A 393 40.03 -5.63 -37.90
CA ASP A 393 39.00 -6.31 -38.68
C ASP A 393 37.67 -6.39 -37.92
N TRP A 394 36.60 -6.84 -38.60
CA TRP A 394 35.28 -6.95 -37.97
C TRP A 394 35.27 -7.90 -36.77
N ASN A 395 36.05 -8.99 -36.81
CA ASN A 395 36.13 -9.94 -35.69
C ASN A 395 36.83 -9.29 -34.49
N ASP A 396 37.86 -8.48 -34.70
CA ASP A 396 38.54 -7.74 -33.63
C ASP A 396 37.58 -6.73 -32.99
N LYS A 397 36.81 -5.99 -33.79
CA LYS A 397 35.78 -5.08 -33.27
C LYS A 397 34.72 -5.82 -32.47
N LYS A 398 34.29 -6.97 -32.94
CA LYS A 398 33.31 -7.82 -32.24
C LYS A 398 33.84 -8.30 -30.89
N LYS A 399 35.12 -8.68 -30.79
CA LYS A 399 35.75 -9.06 -29.50
C LYS A 399 35.72 -7.93 -28.49
N ILE A 400 36.05 -6.71 -28.90
CA ILE A 400 36.01 -5.53 -28.02
C ILE A 400 34.56 -5.22 -27.62
N GLN A 401 33.60 -5.35 -28.54
CA GLN A 401 32.18 -5.20 -28.23
C GLN A 401 31.69 -6.22 -27.20
N ASP A 402 32.10 -7.49 -27.35
CA ASP A 402 31.71 -8.57 -26.44
C ASP A 402 32.31 -8.35 -25.05
N LEU A 403 33.52 -7.81 -24.96
CA LEU A 403 34.13 -7.38 -23.70
C LEU A 403 33.32 -6.28 -23.01
N LEU A 404 32.92 -5.22 -23.74
CA LEU A 404 32.06 -4.17 -23.20
C LEU A 404 30.68 -4.70 -22.75
N ASN A 405 30.13 -5.69 -23.45
CA ASN A 405 28.87 -6.32 -23.06
C ASN A 405 29.02 -7.17 -21.79
N LYS A 406 30.13 -7.90 -21.65
CA LYS A 406 30.45 -8.64 -20.43
C LYS A 406 30.61 -7.70 -19.23
N GLN A 407 31.26 -6.54 -19.43
CA GLN A 407 31.35 -5.52 -18.38
C GLN A 407 29.99 -5.04 -17.91
N LYS A 408 29.06 -4.74 -18.84
CA LYS A 408 27.70 -4.34 -18.46
C LYS A 408 26.95 -5.43 -17.71
N ALA A 409 27.13 -6.69 -18.10
CA ALA A 409 26.53 -7.82 -17.39
C ALA A 409 27.08 -7.96 -15.96
N LEU A 410 28.39 -7.73 -15.79
CA LEU A 410 29.04 -7.69 -14.48
C LEU A 410 28.49 -6.54 -13.62
N GLU A 411 28.33 -5.33 -14.18
CA GLU A 411 27.73 -4.18 -13.50
C GLU A 411 26.31 -4.48 -12.97
N GLU A 412 25.46 -5.09 -13.80
CA GLU A 412 24.11 -5.50 -13.41
C GLU A 412 24.10 -6.57 -12.31
N LYS A 413 25.03 -7.53 -12.39
CA LYS A 413 25.19 -8.58 -11.36
C LYS A 413 25.60 -7.99 -10.02
N ILE A 414 26.51 -7.01 -10.03
CA ILE A 414 26.91 -6.24 -8.85
C ILE A 414 25.69 -5.49 -8.31
N ARG A 415 25.03 -4.66 -9.12
CA ARG A 415 23.81 -3.91 -8.71
C ARG A 415 22.74 -4.80 -8.10
N SER A 416 22.52 -5.99 -8.66
CA SER A 416 21.60 -6.97 -8.11
C SER A 416 22.02 -7.48 -6.72
N ALA A 417 23.31 -7.81 -6.52
CA ALA A 417 23.83 -8.22 -5.22
C ALA A 417 23.71 -7.10 -4.16
N VAL A 418 23.98 -5.86 -4.56
CA VAL A 418 23.83 -4.66 -3.72
C VAL A 418 22.37 -4.48 -3.29
N ASN A 419 21.45 -4.46 -4.25
CA ASN A 419 20.02 -4.30 -3.98
C ASN A 419 19.47 -5.42 -3.08
N LYS A 420 19.92 -6.66 -3.29
CA LYS A 420 19.56 -7.78 -2.41
C LYS A 420 20.08 -7.61 -1.00
N ASN A 421 21.30 -7.10 -0.84
CA ASN A 421 21.85 -6.80 0.48
C ASN A 421 21.08 -5.68 1.20
N LEU A 422 20.72 -4.61 0.48
CA LEU A 422 19.88 -3.53 0.99
C LEU A 422 18.50 -4.03 1.41
N GLU A 423 17.85 -4.83 0.56
CA GLU A 423 16.55 -5.43 0.85
C GLU A 423 16.63 -6.32 2.10
N LYS A 424 17.67 -7.15 2.21
CA LYS A 424 17.94 -7.99 3.38
C LYS A 424 18.10 -7.14 4.64
N ASN A 425 18.98 -6.14 4.62
CA ASN A 425 19.26 -5.29 5.78
C ASN A 425 18.01 -4.55 6.24
N ASN A 426 17.23 -3.97 5.32
CA ASN A 426 15.98 -3.29 5.66
C ASN A 426 14.97 -4.23 6.32
N LYS A 427 14.75 -5.42 5.75
CA LYS A 427 13.82 -6.42 6.30
C LYS A 427 14.25 -6.93 7.68
N GLU A 428 15.55 -7.07 7.92
CA GLU A 428 16.07 -7.45 9.23
C GLU A 428 15.87 -6.36 10.29
N GLN A 429 16.18 -5.10 9.94
CA GLN A 429 16.06 -3.95 10.84
C GLN A 429 14.62 -3.70 11.28
N GLU A 430 13.64 -4.10 10.47
CA GLU A 430 12.22 -3.98 10.81
C GLU A 430 11.82 -4.78 12.06
N PHE A 431 12.46 -5.91 12.33
CA PHE A 431 12.09 -6.81 13.43
C PHE A 431 13.16 -6.92 14.52
N THR A 432 14.42 -6.56 14.20
CA THR A 432 15.55 -6.67 15.13
C THR A 432 16.31 -5.35 15.23
N PRO A 433 16.35 -4.70 16.41
CA PRO A 433 17.20 -3.54 16.64
C PRO A 433 18.68 -3.92 16.48
N GLN A 434 19.41 -3.23 15.61
CA GLN A 434 20.84 -3.45 15.40
C GLN A 434 21.70 -2.45 16.18
N GLU A 435 22.92 -2.85 16.53
CA GLU A 435 23.89 -1.97 17.18
C GLU A 435 24.39 -0.87 16.23
N GLU A 436 24.71 0.30 16.79
CA GLU A 436 25.12 1.49 16.02
C GLU A 436 26.41 1.25 15.20
N GLN A 437 27.33 0.42 15.71
CA GLN A 437 28.57 0.03 15.00
C GLN A 437 28.28 -0.85 13.78
N MET A 438 27.30 -1.75 13.86
CA MET A 438 26.89 -2.59 12.73
C MET A 438 26.23 -1.78 11.62
N LEU A 439 25.41 -0.79 11.99
CA LEU A 439 24.79 0.14 11.05
C LEU A 439 25.84 0.98 10.30
N GLU A 440 26.92 1.38 10.97
CA GLU A 440 28.00 2.16 10.36
C GLU A 440 28.78 1.33 9.34
N LYS A 441 29.14 0.09 9.68
CA LYS A 441 29.81 -0.84 8.75
C LYS A 441 28.89 -1.23 7.57
N GLN A 442 27.59 -1.38 7.79
CA GLN A 442 26.61 -1.60 6.71
C GLN A 442 26.55 -0.42 5.75
N LYS A 443 26.44 0.81 6.25
CA LYS A 443 26.50 2.02 5.41
C LYS A 443 27.80 2.11 4.63
N ARG A 444 28.92 1.71 5.24
CA ARG A 444 30.21 1.72 4.55
C ARG A 444 30.26 0.69 3.44
N LEU A 445 29.67 -0.49 3.63
CA LEU A 445 29.50 -1.47 2.56
C LEU A 445 28.65 -0.88 1.42
N GLU A 446 27.57 -0.15 1.73
CA GLU A 446 26.75 0.55 0.74
C GLU A 446 27.54 1.63 -0.02
N GLU A 447 28.37 2.42 0.68
CA GLU A 447 29.25 3.41 0.03
C GLU A 447 30.25 2.77 -0.93
N LEU A 448 30.89 1.65 -0.52
CA LEU A 448 31.80 0.91 -1.41
C LEU A 448 31.08 0.36 -2.63
N MET A 449 29.83 -0.06 -2.47
CA MET A 449 28.99 -0.56 -3.56
C MET A 449 28.64 0.54 -4.57
N ASP A 450 28.44 1.77 -4.11
CA ASP A 450 28.24 2.94 -4.99
C ASP A 450 29.55 3.39 -5.66
N GLU A 451 30.68 3.31 -4.96
CA GLU A 451 32.01 3.66 -5.48
C GLU A 451 32.46 2.74 -6.62
N VAL A 452 32.16 1.44 -6.55
CA VAL A 452 32.54 0.48 -7.62
C VAL A 452 31.73 0.72 -8.92
N LEU A 453 30.54 1.31 -8.82
CA LEU A 453 29.60 1.51 -9.92
C LEU A 453 29.70 2.93 -10.51
N ASP A 454 30.92 3.40 -10.74
CA ASP A 454 31.20 4.80 -10.99
C ASP A 454 30.86 5.29 -12.43
N GLU A 455 30.63 6.59 -12.55
CA GLU A 455 30.33 7.24 -13.84
C GLU A 455 31.56 7.35 -14.76
N GLU A 456 32.80 7.24 -14.24
CA GLU A 456 33.99 7.30 -15.08
C GLU A 456 34.14 6.02 -15.91
N THR A 457 33.86 4.85 -15.34
CA THR A 457 33.88 3.58 -16.07
C THR A 457 32.85 3.57 -17.21
N LYS A 458 31.65 4.14 -17.01
CA LYS A 458 30.66 4.30 -18.08
C LYS A 458 31.15 5.21 -19.20
N LYS A 459 31.70 6.37 -18.87
CA LYS A 459 32.29 7.29 -19.86
C LYS A 459 33.45 6.65 -20.61
N LEU A 460 34.25 5.83 -19.93
CA LEU A 460 35.35 5.11 -20.55
C LEU A 460 34.84 4.05 -21.53
N MET A 461 33.79 3.29 -21.19
CA MET A 461 33.13 2.38 -22.12
C MET A 461 32.57 3.11 -23.36
N GLU A 462 31.92 4.26 -23.17
CA GLU A 462 31.42 5.10 -24.28
C GLU A 462 32.56 5.60 -25.17
N LYS A 463 33.67 6.03 -24.55
CA LYS A 463 34.88 6.46 -25.26
C LYS A 463 35.49 5.31 -26.05
N ILE A 464 35.59 4.10 -25.48
CA ILE A 464 36.07 2.91 -26.19
C ILE A 464 35.16 2.60 -27.38
N GLN A 465 33.84 2.67 -27.22
CA GLN A 465 32.88 2.47 -28.30
C GLN A 465 33.07 3.48 -29.45
N GLN A 466 33.22 4.76 -29.12
CA GLN A 466 33.48 5.81 -30.12
C GLN A 466 34.80 5.59 -30.86
N LEU A 467 35.88 5.28 -30.13
CA LEU A 467 37.20 5.01 -30.72
C LEU A 467 37.20 3.76 -31.60
N LEU A 468 36.37 2.77 -31.27
CA LEU A 468 36.17 1.55 -32.06
C LEU A 468 35.46 1.84 -33.40
N ASP A 469 34.46 2.73 -33.39
CA ASP A 469 33.73 3.17 -34.57
C ASP A 469 34.59 4.06 -35.47
N GLU A 470 35.34 4.99 -34.87
CA GLU A 470 36.30 5.88 -35.56
C GLU A 470 37.59 5.16 -36.02
N ASN A 471 37.77 3.89 -35.63
CA ASN A 471 38.95 3.06 -35.94
C ASN A 471 40.28 3.69 -35.47
N ARG A 472 40.26 4.41 -34.35
CA ARG A 472 41.41 5.12 -33.77
C ARG A 472 42.22 4.20 -32.86
N LYS A 473 43.05 3.36 -33.46
CA LYS A 473 43.82 2.32 -32.77
C LYS A 473 44.70 2.83 -31.62
N GLU A 474 45.48 3.89 -31.84
CA GLU A 474 46.42 4.40 -30.82
C GLU A 474 45.71 4.94 -29.58
N ASP A 475 44.58 5.61 -29.78
CA ASP A 475 43.75 6.12 -28.69
C ASP A 475 42.97 4.99 -28.01
N LEU A 476 42.56 3.96 -28.76
CA LEU A 476 41.91 2.77 -28.24
C LEU A 476 42.84 1.96 -27.34
N GLN A 477 44.14 1.86 -27.68
CA GLN A 477 45.13 1.24 -26.80
C GLN A 477 45.23 1.95 -25.46
N LYS A 478 45.28 3.30 -25.45
CA LYS A 478 45.29 4.07 -24.19
C LYS A 478 44.01 3.91 -23.40
N ALA A 479 42.85 3.96 -24.06
CA ALA A 479 41.57 3.80 -23.38
C ALA A 479 41.39 2.38 -22.80
N LEU A 480 41.96 1.35 -23.42
CA LEU A 480 41.95 -0.02 -22.89
C LEU A 480 42.92 -0.21 -21.73
N ASP A 481 44.05 0.49 -21.71
CA ASP A 481 44.98 0.51 -20.57
C ASP A 481 44.33 1.16 -19.34
N ASP A 482 43.66 2.31 -19.54
CA ASP A 482 42.82 2.94 -18.51
C ASP A 482 41.71 1.99 -18.04
N PHE A 483 41.09 1.24 -18.96
CA PHE A 483 40.00 0.30 -18.63
C PHE A 483 40.49 -0.91 -17.86
N LYS A 484 41.66 -1.44 -18.22
CA LYS A 484 42.35 -2.53 -17.50
C LYS A 484 42.68 -2.13 -16.07
N PHE A 485 43.11 -0.88 -15.88
CA PHE A 485 43.36 -0.33 -14.56
C PHE A 485 42.08 -0.32 -13.72
N ASN A 486 40.98 0.21 -14.26
CA ASN A 486 39.69 0.22 -13.58
C ASN A 486 39.20 -1.21 -13.23
N GLU A 487 39.31 -2.17 -14.14
CA GLU A 487 38.95 -3.57 -13.87
C GLU A 487 39.76 -4.20 -12.73
N LYS A 488 41.06 -3.88 -12.66
CA LYS A 488 41.93 -4.35 -11.59
C LYS A 488 41.50 -3.77 -10.24
N GLU A 489 41.14 -2.50 -10.19
CA GLU A 489 40.68 -1.84 -8.96
C GLU A 489 39.30 -2.35 -8.53
N MET A 490 38.36 -2.50 -9.46
CA MET A 490 37.05 -3.11 -9.20
C MET A 490 37.19 -4.53 -8.63
N SER A 491 38.06 -5.38 -9.20
CA SER A 491 38.30 -6.74 -8.70
C SER A 491 38.78 -6.75 -7.25
N LYS A 492 39.69 -5.84 -6.88
CA LYS A 492 40.18 -5.69 -5.50
C LYS A 492 39.10 -5.17 -4.56
N GLU A 493 38.29 -4.20 -5.01
CA GLU A 493 37.18 -3.66 -4.21
C GLU A 493 36.12 -4.73 -3.96
N MET A 494 35.83 -5.60 -4.94
CA MET A 494 34.93 -6.75 -4.77
C MET A 494 35.45 -7.76 -3.75
N ASP A 495 36.73 -8.11 -3.82
CA ASP A 495 37.39 -9.02 -2.86
C ASP A 495 37.25 -8.50 -1.43
N ARG A 496 37.45 -7.18 -1.27
CA ARG A 496 37.32 -6.49 0.00
C ARG A 496 35.88 -6.41 0.51
N MET A 497 34.93 -6.07 -0.35
CA MET A 497 33.52 -6.07 0.02
C MET A 497 33.07 -7.45 0.49
N LEU A 498 33.55 -8.50 -0.19
CA LEU A 498 33.29 -9.88 0.21
C LEU A 498 33.88 -10.19 1.59
N GLU A 499 35.11 -9.74 1.88
CA GLU A 499 35.73 -9.96 3.19
C GLU A 499 35.01 -9.18 4.31
N LEU A 500 34.73 -7.89 4.10
CA LEU A 500 33.95 -7.08 5.05
C LEU A 500 32.56 -7.68 5.29
N PHE A 501 31.93 -8.23 4.25
CA PHE A 501 30.64 -8.90 4.36
C PHE A 501 30.72 -10.16 5.23
N LYS A 502 31.78 -10.97 5.10
CA LYS A 502 32.00 -12.14 5.95
C LYS A 502 32.26 -11.74 7.40
N GLU A 503 33.08 -10.71 7.64
CA GLU A 503 33.35 -10.19 8.98
C GLU A 503 32.04 -9.73 9.65
N LEU A 504 31.22 -8.97 8.92
CA LEU A 504 29.89 -8.53 9.37
C LEU A 504 28.96 -9.69 9.70
N GLU A 505 28.96 -10.74 8.85
CA GLU A 505 28.16 -11.94 9.09
C GLU A 505 28.61 -12.69 10.36
N LEU A 506 29.92 -12.78 10.59
CA LEU A 506 30.50 -13.41 11.77
C LEU A 506 30.17 -12.61 13.04
N GLU A 507 30.45 -11.30 13.05
CA GLU A 507 30.21 -10.40 14.19
C GLU A 507 28.73 -10.40 14.58
N LYS A 508 27.83 -10.32 13.59
CA LYS A 508 26.39 -10.43 13.81
C LYS A 508 26.02 -11.75 14.48
N LYS A 509 26.52 -12.88 13.95
CA LYS A 509 26.18 -14.19 14.49
C LYS A 509 26.74 -14.38 15.91
N LEU A 510 27.91 -13.82 16.19
CA LEU A 510 28.53 -13.81 17.51
C LEU A 510 27.66 -13.03 18.50
N ASN A 511 27.24 -11.81 18.18
CA ASN A 511 26.36 -10.98 19.01
C ASN A 511 24.99 -11.65 19.24
N GLU A 512 24.35 -12.17 18.20
CA GLU A 512 23.08 -12.90 18.33
C GLU A 512 23.22 -14.12 19.25
N THR A 513 24.35 -14.82 19.19
CA THR A 513 24.61 -15.99 20.04
C THR A 513 24.86 -15.59 21.49
N ILE A 514 25.62 -14.51 21.73
CA ILE A 514 25.80 -13.91 23.06
C ILE A 514 24.46 -13.53 23.68
N ASP A 515 23.60 -12.85 22.93
CA ASP A 515 22.30 -12.39 23.42
C ASP A 515 21.36 -13.56 23.71
N LYS A 516 21.34 -14.59 22.83
CA LYS A 516 20.61 -15.84 23.09
C LYS A 516 21.11 -16.56 24.34
N LEU A 517 22.42 -16.66 24.54
CA LEU A 517 22.98 -17.25 25.77
C LEU A 517 22.54 -16.48 27.01
N LYS A 518 22.55 -15.14 26.96
CA LYS A 518 22.06 -14.28 28.05
C LYS A 518 20.56 -14.43 28.29
N GLU A 519 19.76 -14.62 27.25
CA GLU A 519 18.32 -14.85 27.34
C GLU A 519 18.02 -16.23 27.92
N LEU A 520 18.62 -17.30 27.37
CA LEU A 520 18.51 -18.66 27.89
C LEU A 520 18.97 -18.75 29.35
N ALA A 521 20.08 -18.10 29.72
CA ALA A 521 20.53 -18.05 31.11
C ALA A 521 19.46 -17.43 32.03
N LYS A 522 18.80 -16.34 31.60
CA LYS A 522 17.71 -15.73 32.38
C LYS A 522 16.49 -16.64 32.47
N GLU A 523 16.05 -17.22 31.36
CA GLU A 523 14.90 -18.13 31.33
C GLU A 523 15.14 -19.37 32.19
N GLN A 524 16.34 -19.94 32.11
CA GLN A 524 16.80 -21.06 32.93
C GLN A 524 16.80 -20.70 34.42
N GLN A 525 17.27 -19.49 34.78
CA GLN A 525 17.25 -19.00 36.16
C GLN A 525 15.82 -18.73 36.67
N GLU A 526 14.91 -18.23 35.82
CA GLU A 526 13.50 -18.09 36.18
C GLU A 526 12.81 -19.44 36.37
N LEU A 527 13.14 -20.43 35.54
CA LEU A 527 12.63 -21.79 35.65
C LEU A 527 13.14 -22.48 36.92
N ALA A 528 14.41 -22.25 37.29
CA ALA A 528 14.99 -22.74 38.54
C ALA A 528 14.14 -22.29 39.75
N LYS A 529 13.90 -20.97 39.87
CA LYS A 529 13.08 -20.40 40.96
C LYS A 529 11.67 -20.98 41.00
N LYS A 530 11.00 -21.12 39.85
CA LYS A 530 9.66 -21.73 39.77
C LYS A 530 9.67 -23.20 40.18
N THR A 531 10.74 -23.91 39.85
CA THR A 531 10.90 -25.33 40.18
C THR A 531 11.18 -25.53 41.67
N GLU A 532 11.98 -24.67 42.30
CA GLU A 532 12.29 -24.74 43.73
C GLU A 532 11.04 -24.63 44.62
N ASP A 533 10.11 -23.76 44.25
CA ASP A 533 8.88 -23.48 45.00
C ASP A 533 7.80 -24.57 44.86
N GLU A 534 7.93 -25.46 43.87
CA GLU A 534 6.94 -26.50 43.61
C GLU A 534 7.23 -27.84 44.31
N LYS A 535 6.16 -28.54 44.71
CA LYS A 535 6.23 -29.85 45.36
C LYS A 535 5.77 -30.97 44.45
N GLY A 536 6.66 -31.91 44.15
CA GLY A 536 6.36 -33.10 43.34
C GLY A 536 6.61 -32.86 41.84
N LYS A 537 6.19 -33.82 41.01
CA LYS A 537 6.40 -33.71 39.55
C LYS A 537 5.42 -32.71 38.93
N ASN A 538 5.92 -31.85 38.05
CA ASN A 538 5.10 -30.96 37.24
C ASN A 538 5.48 -31.10 35.76
N GLU A 539 4.56 -31.67 34.98
CA GLU A 539 4.72 -31.88 33.53
C GLU A 539 4.90 -30.56 32.75
N ALA A 540 4.35 -29.44 33.24
CA ALA A 540 4.49 -28.15 32.57
C ALA A 540 5.91 -27.59 32.71
N LEU A 541 6.53 -27.73 33.89
CA LEU A 541 7.90 -27.30 34.12
C LEU A 541 8.91 -28.23 33.44
N GLU A 542 8.64 -29.53 33.39
CA GLU A 542 9.48 -30.49 32.63
C GLU A 542 9.49 -30.15 31.13
N LYS A 543 8.33 -29.81 30.56
CA LYS A 543 8.24 -29.35 29.16
C LYS A 543 8.96 -28.03 28.91
N GLN A 544 9.00 -27.13 29.89
CA GLN A 544 9.78 -25.89 29.79
C GLN A 544 11.28 -26.18 29.80
N GLN A 545 11.74 -27.08 30.68
CA GLN A 545 13.14 -27.51 30.71
C GLN A 545 13.57 -28.19 29.40
N GLU A 546 12.69 -29.03 28.82
CA GLU A 546 12.95 -29.68 27.54
C GLU A 546 13.11 -28.67 26.39
N LYS A 547 12.25 -27.63 26.36
CA LYS A 547 12.37 -26.54 25.37
C LYS A 547 13.68 -25.76 25.51
N LEU A 548 14.06 -25.36 26.72
CA LEU A 548 15.32 -24.65 26.95
C LEU A 548 16.53 -25.47 26.49
N LYS A 549 16.48 -26.79 26.70
CA LYS A 549 17.52 -27.70 26.22
C LYS A 549 17.57 -27.77 24.69
N GLU A 550 16.43 -27.85 24.02
CA GLU A 550 16.38 -27.80 22.54
C GLU A 550 16.93 -26.47 22.00
N GLU A 551 16.62 -25.34 22.65
CA GLU A 551 17.15 -24.03 22.27
C GLU A 551 18.66 -23.93 22.52
N PHE A 552 19.17 -24.53 23.59
CA PHE A 552 20.62 -24.58 23.84
C PHE A 552 21.36 -25.47 22.83
N GLU A 553 20.78 -26.57 22.36
CA GLU A 553 21.36 -27.36 21.27
C GLU A 553 21.49 -26.54 19.97
N LYS A 554 20.50 -25.68 19.67
CA LYS A 554 20.61 -24.71 18.55
C LYS A 554 21.75 -23.70 18.77
N VAL A 555 21.99 -23.27 20.01
CA VAL A 555 23.14 -22.41 20.34
C VAL A 555 24.47 -23.13 20.08
N LYS A 556 24.59 -24.42 20.41
CA LYS A 556 25.80 -25.20 20.05
C LYS A 556 26.02 -25.29 18.54
N GLU A 557 24.94 -25.44 17.76
CA GLU A 557 25.01 -25.38 16.30
C GLU A 557 25.45 -24.00 15.80
N ASP A 558 24.93 -22.92 16.40
CA ASP A 558 25.34 -21.55 16.10
C ASP A 558 26.82 -21.31 16.40
N ILE A 559 27.35 -21.81 17.52
CA ILE A 559 28.78 -21.72 17.85
C ILE A 559 29.63 -22.53 16.86
N LYS A 560 29.18 -23.70 16.40
CA LYS A 560 29.88 -24.45 15.35
C LYS A 560 29.93 -23.67 14.03
N ASP A 561 28.83 -23.01 13.65
CA ASP A 561 28.80 -22.17 12.45
C ASP A 561 29.68 -20.92 12.58
N ILE A 562 29.71 -20.28 13.76
CA ILE A 562 30.65 -19.18 14.06
C ILE A 562 32.09 -19.64 13.84
N ASN A 563 32.47 -20.80 14.39
CA ASN A 563 33.82 -21.35 14.21
C ASN A 563 34.15 -21.64 12.74
N LYS A 564 33.16 -22.10 11.97
CA LYS A 564 33.34 -22.35 10.53
C LYS A 564 33.51 -21.04 9.76
N LYS A 565 32.64 -20.06 10.00
CA LYS A 565 32.70 -18.73 9.37
C LYS A 565 34.00 -17.99 9.71
N ASN A 566 34.46 -18.08 10.96
CA ASN A 566 35.74 -17.54 11.38
C ASN A 566 36.92 -18.15 10.61
N ALA A 567 36.85 -19.44 10.27
CA ALA A 567 37.87 -20.11 9.46
C ALA A 567 37.78 -19.79 7.94
N GLU A 568 36.67 -19.20 7.48
CA GLU A 568 36.49 -18.72 6.09
C GLU A 568 37.01 -17.29 5.87
N LEU A 569 37.36 -16.58 6.96
CA LEU A 569 38.01 -15.27 6.91
C LEU A 569 39.48 -15.40 6.49
N GLU A 570 40.00 -14.40 5.78
CA GLU A 570 41.43 -14.27 5.48
C GLU A 570 42.26 -14.10 6.76
N THR A 571 41.71 -13.36 7.73
CA THR A 571 42.29 -13.16 9.07
C THR A 571 41.29 -13.58 10.14
N PRO A 572 41.33 -14.85 10.59
CA PRO A 572 40.44 -15.33 11.65
C PRO A 572 40.63 -14.57 12.96
N LEU A 573 39.53 -14.31 13.66
CA LEU A 573 39.51 -13.76 15.01
C LEU A 573 39.97 -14.81 16.03
N ASP A 574 40.68 -14.39 17.08
CA ASP A 574 41.10 -15.29 18.16
C ASP A 574 39.96 -15.50 19.16
N ILE A 575 39.03 -16.38 18.79
CA ILE A 575 37.86 -16.75 19.59
C ILE A 575 38.03 -18.20 20.05
N SER A 576 37.86 -18.46 21.34
CA SER A 576 37.99 -19.80 21.88
C SER A 576 36.84 -20.69 21.43
N LYS A 577 37.10 -21.99 21.23
CA LYS A 577 36.08 -22.93 20.72
C LYS A 577 34.99 -23.25 21.76
N GLN A 578 35.14 -22.79 23.00
CA GLN A 578 34.23 -22.96 24.17
C GLN A 578 33.60 -24.35 24.32
N LYS A 579 34.26 -25.39 23.79
CA LYS A 579 33.66 -26.73 23.64
C LYS A 579 33.44 -27.41 24.99
N GLU A 580 34.33 -27.18 25.95
CA GLU A 580 34.22 -27.75 27.30
C GLU A 580 33.00 -27.18 28.04
N LYS A 581 32.84 -25.85 28.06
CA LYS A 581 31.67 -25.18 28.66
C LYS A 581 30.34 -25.57 28.01
N GLN A 582 30.32 -25.81 26.69
CA GLN A 582 29.11 -26.30 26.01
C GLN A 582 28.65 -27.67 26.51
N GLU A 583 29.58 -28.60 26.73
CA GLU A 583 29.27 -29.92 27.27
C GLU A 583 28.87 -29.84 28.74
N GLU A 584 29.53 -28.98 29.53
CA GLU A 584 29.17 -28.75 30.94
C GLU A 584 27.74 -28.24 31.12
N VAL A 585 27.33 -27.21 30.35
CA VAL A 585 25.94 -26.72 30.36
C VAL A 585 24.96 -27.84 29.99
N SER A 586 25.27 -28.60 28.94
CA SER A 586 24.46 -29.71 28.46
C SER A 586 24.25 -30.79 29.53
N ASP A 587 25.32 -31.17 30.22
CA ASP A 587 25.29 -32.14 31.30
C ASP A 587 24.47 -31.64 32.49
N LYS A 588 24.62 -30.36 32.86
CA LYS A 588 23.83 -29.72 33.93
C LYS A 588 22.34 -29.66 33.59
N MET A 589 21.99 -29.31 32.35
CA MET A 589 20.60 -29.31 31.89
C MET A 589 19.97 -30.71 31.85
N ASN A 590 20.75 -31.74 31.46
CA ASN A 590 20.34 -33.14 31.48
C ASN A 590 20.11 -33.65 32.91
N ASP A 591 21.01 -33.31 33.82
CA ASP A 591 20.91 -33.65 35.23
C ASP A 591 19.70 -32.97 35.88
N ALA A 592 19.47 -31.68 35.58
CA ALA A 592 18.27 -30.94 36.00
C ALA A 592 16.97 -31.65 35.55
N GLN A 593 16.87 -32.00 34.26
CA GLN A 593 15.73 -32.71 33.70
C GLN A 593 15.50 -34.08 34.38
N GLN A 594 16.58 -34.83 34.63
CA GLN A 594 16.48 -36.13 35.29
C GLN A 594 16.05 -36.03 36.76
N LYS A 595 16.57 -35.05 37.50
CA LYS A 595 16.22 -34.79 38.90
C LYS A 595 14.78 -34.30 39.04
N GLN A 596 14.34 -33.42 38.14
CA GLN A 596 12.97 -32.94 38.06
C GLN A 596 12.00 -34.10 37.77
N GLY A 597 12.33 -34.97 36.81
CA GLY A 597 11.58 -36.20 36.49
C GLY A 597 11.47 -37.20 37.64
N LYS A 598 12.34 -37.09 38.66
CA LYS A 598 12.30 -37.88 39.91
C LYS A 598 11.57 -37.15 41.05
N GLY A 599 11.06 -35.94 40.81
CA GLY A 599 10.41 -35.09 41.82
C GLY A 599 11.38 -34.43 42.82
N LYS A 600 12.68 -34.40 42.50
CA LYS A 600 13.73 -33.77 43.33
C LYS A 600 13.94 -32.32 42.93
N ASN A 601 12.90 -31.50 43.10
CA ASN A 601 12.85 -30.17 42.51
C ASN A 601 13.92 -29.19 43.04
N LYS A 602 14.37 -29.34 44.30
CA LYS A 602 15.48 -28.55 44.84
C LYS A 602 16.83 -28.87 44.17
N GLU A 603 17.17 -30.15 44.09
CA GLU A 603 18.40 -30.58 43.41
C GLU A 603 18.36 -30.26 41.91
N ALA A 604 17.16 -30.28 41.30
CA ALA A 604 16.97 -29.86 39.91
C ALA A 604 17.18 -28.36 39.75
N SER A 605 16.61 -27.54 40.64
CA SER A 605 16.80 -26.09 40.64
C SER A 605 18.27 -25.71 40.77
N GLU A 606 19.04 -26.37 41.65
CA GLU A 606 20.49 -26.16 41.77
C GLU A 606 21.21 -26.43 40.43
N SER A 607 20.93 -27.55 39.77
CA SER A 607 21.51 -27.84 38.44
C SER A 607 21.06 -26.86 37.35
N MET A 608 19.84 -26.31 37.46
CA MET A 608 19.35 -25.26 36.55
C MET A 608 20.06 -23.92 36.77
N GLU A 609 20.34 -23.55 38.03
CA GLU A 609 21.12 -22.34 38.36
C GLU A 609 22.57 -22.47 37.89
N ASP A 610 23.21 -23.63 38.11
CA ASP A 610 24.55 -23.91 37.59
C ASP A 610 24.59 -23.76 36.05
N ALA A 611 23.62 -24.36 35.35
CA ALA A 611 23.53 -24.24 33.89
C ALA A 611 23.34 -22.77 33.44
N ALA A 612 22.55 -21.99 34.17
CA ALA A 612 22.34 -20.57 33.90
C ALA A 612 23.61 -19.74 34.10
N GLU A 613 24.38 -20.02 35.16
CA GLU A 613 25.64 -19.35 35.44
C GLU A 613 26.68 -19.65 34.35
N GLU A 614 26.84 -20.91 33.95
CA GLU A 614 27.75 -21.33 32.88
C GLU A 614 27.37 -20.71 31.52
N MET A 615 26.08 -20.66 31.18
CA MET A 615 25.60 -19.97 29.96
C MET A 615 25.94 -18.48 29.98
N LYS A 616 25.82 -17.85 31.16
CA LYS A 616 26.16 -16.43 31.33
C LYS A 616 27.66 -16.20 31.23
N GLU A 617 28.48 -17.05 31.83
CA GLU A 617 29.94 -17.00 31.68
C GLU A 617 30.38 -17.20 30.24
N MET A 618 29.74 -18.12 29.51
CA MET A 618 30.00 -18.33 28.09
C MET A 618 29.75 -17.05 27.29
N ALA A 619 28.62 -16.38 27.53
CA ALA A 619 28.28 -15.11 26.88
C ALA A 619 29.26 -13.99 27.24
N GLU A 620 29.64 -13.87 28.52
CA GLU A 620 30.61 -12.87 28.99
C GLU A 620 32.01 -13.13 28.39
N GLN A 621 32.43 -14.40 28.32
CA GLN A 621 33.70 -14.80 27.73
C GLN A 621 33.72 -14.55 26.21
N MET A 622 32.67 -14.92 25.48
CA MET A 622 32.57 -14.61 24.04
C MET A 622 32.63 -13.10 23.79
N GLN A 623 31.94 -12.32 24.63
CA GLN A 623 31.96 -10.86 24.52
C GLN A 623 33.36 -10.31 24.79
N GLN A 624 34.06 -10.83 25.81
CA GLN A 624 35.42 -10.41 26.14
C GLN A 624 36.42 -10.78 25.04
N GLU A 625 36.37 -12.01 24.53
CA GLU A 625 37.23 -12.47 23.42
C GLU A 625 37.01 -11.63 22.16
N MET A 626 35.76 -11.28 21.86
CA MET A 626 35.45 -10.37 20.75
C MET A 626 36.04 -8.97 20.99
N GLU A 627 35.85 -8.39 22.17
CA GLU A 627 36.41 -7.07 22.52
C GLU A 627 37.95 -7.08 22.49
N GLU A 628 38.59 -8.13 23.00
CA GLU A 628 40.06 -8.30 23.00
C GLU A 628 40.59 -8.47 21.57
N SER A 629 39.94 -9.30 20.74
CA SER A 629 40.34 -9.51 19.36
C SER A 629 40.24 -8.22 18.53
N PHE A 630 39.21 -7.39 18.73
CA PHE A 630 39.12 -6.08 18.07
C PHE A 630 40.22 -5.11 18.53
N GLU A 631 40.60 -5.15 19.81
CA GLU A 631 41.71 -4.32 20.32
C GLU A 631 43.06 -4.78 19.77
N GLU A 632 43.31 -6.08 19.73
CA GLU A 632 44.52 -6.64 19.14
C GLU A 632 44.62 -6.32 17.65
N GLN A 633 43.51 -6.45 16.91
CA GLN A 633 43.45 -6.12 15.49
C GLN A 633 43.80 -4.64 15.26
N GLN A 634 43.27 -3.73 16.08
CA GLN A 634 43.61 -2.30 16.01
C GLN A 634 45.07 -2.01 16.38
N GLU A 635 45.64 -2.69 17.37
CA GLU A 635 47.04 -2.53 17.75
C GLU A 635 47.99 -3.07 16.66
N GLU A 636 47.66 -4.21 16.07
CA GLU A 636 48.39 -4.78 14.94
C GLU A 636 48.32 -3.84 13.72
N ASP A 637 47.13 -3.35 13.37
CA ASP A 637 46.94 -2.41 12.26
C ASP A 637 47.72 -1.12 12.47
N TYR A 638 47.76 -0.59 13.70
CA TYR A 638 48.57 0.57 14.05
C TYR A 638 50.07 0.32 13.85
N ASN A 639 50.57 -0.85 14.27
CA ASN A 639 51.99 -1.20 14.12
C ASN A 639 52.35 -1.43 12.65
N ASN A 640 51.49 -2.13 11.90
CA ASN A 640 51.63 -2.38 10.47
C ASN A 640 51.63 -1.06 9.68
N LEU A 641 50.68 -0.17 9.97
CA LEU A 641 50.62 1.18 9.40
C LEU A 641 51.92 1.96 9.61
N ARG A 642 52.46 1.92 10.82
CA ARG A 642 53.71 2.61 11.15
C ARG A 642 54.89 2.05 10.35
N GLN A 643 54.99 0.72 10.21
CA GLN A 643 56.04 0.08 9.43
C GLN A 643 55.91 0.40 7.93
N ILE A 644 54.69 0.36 7.40
CA ILE A 644 54.39 0.74 6.02
C ILE A 644 54.77 2.20 5.78
N LEU A 645 54.40 3.11 6.70
CA LEU A 645 54.77 4.52 6.62
C LEU A 645 56.28 4.71 6.57
N GLU A 646 57.04 4.00 7.41
CA GLU A 646 58.51 4.04 7.39
C GLU A 646 59.07 3.57 6.04
N ASN A 647 58.54 2.46 5.50
CA ASN A 647 58.94 1.93 4.21
C ASN A 647 58.61 2.89 3.05
N LEU A 648 57.43 3.53 3.07
CA LEU A 648 57.03 4.52 2.05
C LEU A 648 57.94 5.74 2.06
N VAL A 649 58.30 6.23 3.25
CA VAL A 649 59.24 7.35 3.40
C VAL A 649 60.62 6.97 2.87
N LEU A 650 61.10 5.76 3.15
CA LEU A 650 62.36 5.25 2.61
C LEU A 650 62.33 5.14 1.09
N LEU A 651 61.27 4.57 0.51
CA LEU A 651 61.09 4.47 -0.94
C LEU A 651 61.03 5.85 -1.61
N SER A 652 60.39 6.84 -0.98
CA SER A 652 60.37 8.23 -1.47
C SER A 652 61.77 8.83 -1.52
N PHE A 653 62.59 8.64 -0.47
CA PHE A 653 63.99 9.08 -0.46
C PHE A 653 64.87 8.34 -1.46
N ASP A 654 64.69 7.02 -1.62
CA ASP A 654 65.40 6.24 -2.63
C ASP A 654 65.05 6.71 -4.05
N GLN A 655 63.77 7.03 -4.30
CA GLN A 655 63.28 7.57 -5.56
C GLN A 655 63.87 8.96 -5.85
N GLU A 656 63.95 9.84 -4.85
CA GLU A 656 64.64 11.14 -4.94
C GLU A 656 66.12 10.96 -5.28
N GLY A 657 66.81 10.03 -4.62
CA GLY A 657 68.21 9.72 -4.88
C GLY A 657 68.47 9.24 -6.32
N VAL A 658 67.55 8.44 -6.88
CA VAL A 658 67.63 8.02 -8.29
C VAL A 658 67.36 9.18 -9.25
N ILE A 659 66.36 10.02 -8.96
CA ILE A 659 66.05 11.24 -9.74
C ILE A 659 67.27 12.17 -9.80
N ASP A 660 67.88 12.47 -8.65
CA ASP A 660 69.06 13.33 -8.56
C ASP A 660 70.28 12.70 -9.22
N GLY A 661 70.41 11.38 -9.12
CA GLY A 661 71.38 10.60 -9.86
C GLY A 661 71.25 10.81 -11.38
N PHE A 662 70.04 10.72 -11.93
CA PHE A 662 69.80 10.93 -13.37
C PHE A 662 69.97 12.39 -13.80
N LYS A 663 69.62 13.36 -12.95
CA LYS A 663 69.89 14.79 -13.20
C LYS A 663 71.38 15.11 -13.24
N ALA A 664 72.18 14.49 -12.37
CA ALA A 664 73.62 14.75 -12.24
C ALA A 664 74.48 14.02 -13.27
N ASN A 665 73.97 12.96 -13.92
CA ASN A 665 74.73 12.10 -14.82
C ASN A 665 74.23 12.19 -16.27
N LYS A 666 75.17 12.19 -17.22
CA LYS A 666 74.83 12.17 -18.65
C LYS A 666 74.35 10.77 -19.08
N ARG A 667 73.50 10.72 -20.12
CA ARG A 667 72.89 9.48 -20.63
C ARG A 667 73.89 8.34 -20.87
N TYR A 668 75.07 8.64 -21.38
CA TYR A 668 76.10 7.64 -21.72
C TYR A 668 77.03 7.24 -20.56
N SER A 669 76.81 7.75 -19.35
CA SER A 669 77.59 7.37 -18.16
C SER A 669 77.36 5.89 -17.79
N PRO A 670 78.40 5.13 -17.41
CA PRO A 670 78.23 3.79 -16.83
C PRO A 670 77.27 3.79 -15.62
N LYS A 671 77.26 4.90 -14.87
CA LYS A 671 76.36 5.12 -13.71
C LYS A 671 74.88 5.15 -14.09
N TYR A 672 74.54 5.38 -15.36
CA TYR A 672 73.16 5.36 -15.84
C TYR A 672 72.53 3.96 -15.69
N ILE A 673 73.31 2.90 -15.94
CA ILE A 673 72.83 1.52 -15.83
C ILE A 673 72.61 1.16 -14.36
N GLU A 674 73.52 1.58 -13.47
CA GLU A 674 73.39 1.39 -12.02
C GLU A 674 72.14 2.10 -11.47
N LEU A 675 71.87 3.34 -11.91
CA LEU A 675 70.68 4.08 -11.53
C LEU A 675 69.39 3.43 -12.06
N ALA A 676 69.40 2.88 -13.28
CA ALA A 676 68.26 2.14 -13.81
C ALA A 676 68.02 0.81 -13.07
N GLN A 677 69.08 0.13 -12.65
CA GLN A 677 68.98 -1.05 -11.78
C GLN A 677 68.42 -0.67 -10.40
N ARG A 678 68.83 0.47 -9.84
CA ARG A 678 68.26 0.99 -8.59
C ARG A 678 66.80 1.39 -8.74
N GLN A 679 66.39 1.97 -9.87
CA GLN A 679 64.98 2.22 -10.18
C GLN A 679 64.16 0.93 -10.19
N ARG A 680 64.69 -0.13 -10.81
CA ARG A 680 64.02 -1.44 -10.83
C ARG A 680 63.91 -2.02 -9.42
N LYS A 681 64.97 -1.87 -8.62
CA LYS A 681 64.95 -2.28 -7.21
C LYS A 681 63.85 -1.54 -6.43
N ILE A 682 63.71 -0.23 -6.61
CA ILE A 682 62.62 0.55 -6.00
C ILE A 682 61.27 -0.04 -6.39
N LYS A 683 61.04 -0.35 -7.67
CA LYS A 683 59.80 -1.01 -8.12
C LYS A 683 59.57 -2.35 -7.40
N ASP A 684 60.60 -3.19 -7.32
CA ASP A 684 60.49 -4.50 -6.68
C ASP A 684 60.21 -4.37 -5.16
N GLU A 685 60.83 -3.40 -4.47
CA GLU A 685 60.58 -3.09 -3.05
C GLU A 685 59.18 -2.47 -2.83
N THR A 686 58.72 -1.65 -3.76
CA THR A 686 57.38 -1.03 -3.74
C THR A 686 56.29 -2.07 -3.77
N LYS A 687 56.49 -3.16 -4.53
CA LYS A 687 55.56 -4.28 -4.57
C LYS A 687 55.31 -4.90 -3.19
N MET A 688 56.34 -5.02 -2.35
CA MET A 688 56.16 -5.54 -0.98
C MET A 688 55.34 -4.59 -0.10
N VAL A 689 55.51 -3.29 -0.32
CA VAL A 689 54.75 -2.24 0.40
C VAL A 689 53.32 -2.18 -0.12
N GLU A 690 53.08 -2.35 -1.42
CA GLU A 690 51.76 -2.53 -2.02
C GLU A 690 51.03 -3.70 -1.39
N ASP A 691 51.63 -4.90 -1.35
CA ASP A 691 50.98 -6.09 -0.80
C ASP A 691 50.56 -5.86 0.67
N SER A 692 51.41 -5.19 1.44
CA SER A 692 51.14 -4.83 2.84
C SER A 692 50.03 -3.77 2.98
N LEU A 693 50.06 -2.74 2.12
CA LEU A 693 49.05 -1.69 2.06
C LEU A 693 47.68 -2.25 1.65
N LEU A 694 47.65 -3.16 0.68
CA LEU A 694 46.42 -3.79 0.21
C LEU A 694 45.83 -4.69 1.30
N ALA A 695 46.65 -5.51 1.96
CA ALA A 695 46.20 -6.33 3.09
C ALA A 695 45.60 -5.48 4.22
N LEU A 696 46.24 -4.36 4.54
CA LEU A 696 45.74 -3.42 5.53
C LEU A 696 44.46 -2.71 5.06
N SER A 697 44.36 -2.35 3.77
CA SER A 697 43.17 -1.70 3.21
C SER A 697 41.93 -2.58 3.31
N LYS A 698 42.09 -3.91 3.22
CA LYS A 698 41.02 -4.88 3.45
C LYS A 698 40.47 -4.80 4.88
N ARG A 699 41.37 -4.73 5.88
CA ARG A 699 41.05 -4.64 7.31
C ARG A 699 40.54 -3.28 7.75
N ASN A 700 40.98 -2.20 7.09
CA ASN A 700 40.56 -0.84 7.42
C ASN A 700 39.73 -0.18 6.29
N PRO A 701 38.38 -0.23 6.40
CA PRO A 701 37.39 0.48 5.59
C PRO A 701 37.74 1.92 5.17
N GLU A 702 38.30 2.71 6.08
CA GLU A 702 38.43 4.17 5.96
C GLU A 702 39.55 4.62 5.01
N ILE A 703 40.60 3.82 4.83
CA ILE A 703 41.80 4.25 4.09
C ILE A 703 41.86 3.73 2.64
N SER A 704 40.98 2.81 2.26
CA SER A 704 41.25 1.95 1.11
C SER A 704 41.12 2.56 -0.27
N SER A 705 40.09 3.34 -0.58
CA SER A 705 39.94 3.87 -1.95
C SER A 705 41.12 4.77 -2.29
N PHE A 706 41.54 5.58 -1.33
CA PHE A 706 42.74 6.41 -1.45
C PHE A 706 44.04 5.59 -1.56
N VAL A 707 44.22 4.54 -0.72
CA VAL A 707 45.41 3.66 -0.79
C VAL A 707 45.52 3.01 -2.17
N ASN A 708 44.42 2.43 -2.63
CA ASN A 708 44.33 1.70 -3.89
C ASN A 708 44.68 2.59 -5.08
N GLU A 709 44.03 3.76 -5.17
CA GLU A 709 44.25 4.74 -6.23
C GLU A 709 45.72 5.20 -6.26
N GLU A 710 46.29 5.57 -5.12
CA GLU A 710 47.67 6.08 -5.07
C GLU A 710 48.72 4.98 -5.30
N VAL A 711 48.53 3.76 -4.76
CA VAL A 711 49.41 2.61 -5.03
C VAL A 711 49.41 2.26 -6.51
N ALA A 712 48.25 2.29 -7.14
CA ALA A 712 48.12 1.97 -8.55
C ALA A 712 48.76 3.07 -9.44
N LYS A 713 48.60 4.36 -9.09
CA LYS A 713 49.35 5.47 -9.72
C LYS A 713 50.86 5.34 -9.57
N ILE A 714 51.35 4.92 -8.39
CA ILE A 714 52.78 4.70 -8.15
C ILE A 714 53.30 3.63 -9.11
N ASN A 715 52.64 2.47 -9.15
CA ASN A 715 53.05 1.35 -10.00
C ASN A 715 53.07 1.71 -11.48
N ASP A 716 52.03 2.37 -11.99
CA ASP A 716 51.96 2.84 -13.37
C ASP A 716 53.14 3.77 -13.71
N ASN A 717 53.45 4.73 -12.84
CA ASN A 717 54.54 5.67 -13.05
C ASN A 717 55.92 5.01 -12.94
N LEU A 718 56.10 4.02 -12.05
CA LEU A 718 57.32 3.22 -11.96
C LEU A 718 57.54 2.39 -13.22
N ASP A 719 56.48 1.80 -13.78
CA ASP A 719 56.53 1.02 -15.02
C ASP A 719 56.92 1.89 -16.21
N LYS A 720 56.23 3.01 -16.40
CA LYS A 720 56.57 4.02 -17.41
C LYS A 720 57.99 4.55 -17.23
N SER A 721 58.45 4.72 -15.99
CA SER A 721 59.83 5.14 -15.73
C SER A 721 60.85 4.12 -16.26
N LEU A 722 60.63 2.82 -16.04
CA LEU A 722 61.54 1.77 -16.49
C LEU A 722 61.53 1.64 -18.02
N GLU A 723 60.37 1.80 -18.65
CA GLU A 723 60.23 1.85 -20.11
C GLU A 723 61.06 3.01 -20.70
N TYR A 724 60.83 4.24 -20.21
CA TYR A 724 61.58 5.42 -20.67
C TYR A 724 63.08 5.33 -20.36
N LEU A 725 63.48 4.69 -19.25
CA LEU A 725 64.88 4.46 -18.94
C LEU A 725 65.53 3.46 -19.90
N GLY A 726 64.78 2.42 -20.33
CA GLY A 726 65.20 1.47 -21.35
C GLY A 726 65.48 2.13 -22.70
N GLU A 727 64.63 3.08 -23.10
CA GLU A 727 64.79 3.88 -24.33
C GLU A 727 65.70 5.11 -24.15
N ARG A 728 66.19 5.35 -22.94
CA ARG A 728 67.03 6.51 -22.55
C ARG A 728 66.33 7.87 -22.74
N TYR A 729 65.02 7.92 -22.66
CA TYR A 729 64.21 9.14 -22.51
C TYR A 729 64.23 9.64 -21.07
N THR A 730 65.42 10.04 -20.60
CA THR A 730 65.69 10.40 -19.19
C THR A 730 64.80 11.51 -18.65
N ASN A 731 64.42 12.49 -19.48
CA ASN A 731 63.56 13.59 -19.01
C ASN A 731 62.14 13.10 -18.71
N ASN A 732 61.59 12.23 -19.56
CA ASN A 732 60.29 11.60 -19.36
C ASN A 732 60.31 10.67 -18.14
N ALA A 733 61.39 9.89 -18.00
CA ALA A 733 61.60 9.05 -16.82
C ALA A 733 61.64 9.87 -15.53
N ILE A 734 62.33 11.01 -15.49
CA ILE A 734 62.37 11.87 -14.30
C ILE A 734 60.97 12.39 -13.95
N VAL A 735 60.15 12.75 -14.93
CA VAL A 735 58.77 13.21 -14.69
C VAL A 735 57.92 12.10 -14.09
N THR A 736 57.96 10.88 -14.63
CA THR A 736 57.19 9.75 -14.06
C THR A 736 57.72 9.33 -12.68
N GLN A 737 59.04 9.36 -12.47
CA GLN A 737 59.64 9.16 -11.16
C GLN A 737 59.15 10.18 -10.12
N GLN A 738 58.95 11.45 -10.52
CA GLN A 738 58.40 12.48 -9.64
C GLN A 738 56.93 12.24 -9.29
N TYR A 739 56.13 11.72 -10.23
CA TYR A 739 54.75 11.31 -9.93
C TYR A 739 54.69 10.11 -8.98
N ALA A 740 55.58 9.11 -9.15
CA ALA A 740 55.70 8.02 -8.17
C ALA A 740 56.10 8.54 -6.77
N MET A 741 57.05 9.48 -6.71
CA MET A 741 57.44 10.14 -5.46
C MET A 741 56.28 10.93 -4.81
N MET A 742 55.45 11.60 -5.62
CA MET A 742 54.24 12.27 -5.15
C MET A 742 53.27 11.27 -4.51
N GLY A 743 53.04 10.12 -5.14
CA GLY A 743 52.21 9.06 -4.59
C GLY A 743 52.70 8.53 -3.25
N TYR A 744 54.01 8.26 -3.10
CA TYR A 744 54.57 7.85 -1.80
C TYR A 744 54.32 8.90 -0.71
N ASN A 745 54.47 10.18 -1.03
CA ASN A 745 54.27 11.27 -0.08
C ASN A 745 52.79 11.44 0.28
N ASN A 746 51.88 11.27 -0.68
CA ASN A 746 50.44 11.29 -0.47
C ASN A 746 50.00 10.15 0.46
N LEU A 747 50.46 8.92 0.18
CA LEU A 747 50.23 7.77 1.04
C LEU A 747 50.81 8.01 2.43
N ALA A 748 52.07 8.44 2.53
CA ALA A 748 52.71 8.71 3.82
C ALA A 748 51.93 9.76 4.66
N LEU A 749 51.43 10.81 4.02
CA LEU A 749 50.59 11.82 4.67
C LEU A 749 49.29 11.22 5.20
N MET A 750 48.56 10.50 4.34
CA MET A 750 47.29 9.88 4.72
C MET A 750 47.46 8.84 5.83
N LEU A 751 48.48 7.97 5.75
CA LEU A 751 48.76 6.99 6.80
C LEU A 751 49.15 7.67 8.11
N THR A 752 49.85 8.82 8.05
CA THR A 752 50.15 9.61 9.25
C THR A 752 48.87 10.15 9.89
N GLU A 753 47.95 10.70 9.10
CA GLU A 753 46.66 11.18 9.60
C GLU A 753 45.80 10.03 10.17
N SER A 754 45.81 8.87 9.52
CA SER A 754 45.10 7.67 9.97
C SER A 754 45.69 7.12 11.27
N LEU A 755 47.03 7.08 11.40
CA LEU A 755 47.72 6.72 12.63
C LEU A 755 47.38 7.68 13.78
N ASP A 756 47.32 8.99 13.51
CA ASP A 756 46.94 9.98 14.50
C ASP A 756 45.48 9.82 14.96
N GLN A 757 44.57 9.47 14.04
CA GLN A 757 43.17 9.17 14.35
C GLN A 757 43.04 7.89 15.20
N MET A 758 43.68 6.80 14.80
CA MET A 758 43.71 5.55 15.57
C MET A 758 44.29 5.77 16.96
N GLN A 759 45.37 6.55 17.07
CA GLN A 759 45.98 6.86 18.36
C GLN A 759 45.02 7.65 19.27
N GLN A 760 44.21 8.55 18.70
CA GLN A 760 43.19 9.28 19.45
C GLN A 760 42.03 8.37 19.89
N GLN A 761 41.58 7.44 19.04
CA GLN A 761 40.55 6.45 19.36
C GLN A 761 41.00 5.50 20.47
N MET A 762 42.21 4.93 20.36
CA MET A 762 42.80 4.06 21.39
C MET A 762 42.96 4.79 22.73
N LYS A 763 43.37 6.07 22.72
CA LYS A 763 43.45 6.89 23.95
C LYS A 763 42.08 7.11 24.59
N ALA A 764 41.03 7.28 23.80
CA ALA A 764 39.67 7.46 24.30
C ALA A 764 39.09 6.17 24.91
N GLN A 765 39.37 5.01 24.32
CA GLN A 765 38.97 3.71 24.88
C GLN A 765 39.72 3.37 26.17
N LYS A 766 41.05 3.57 26.22
CA LYS A 766 41.86 3.30 27.43
C LYS A 766 41.46 4.16 28.64
N GLN A 767 40.89 5.35 28.43
CA GLN A 767 40.39 6.21 29.52
C GLN A 767 39.05 5.75 30.12
N ASN A 768 38.33 4.81 29.49
CA ASN A 768 37.05 4.28 29.97
C ASN A 768 37.13 2.87 30.61
N LYS A 769 38.31 2.21 30.60
CA LYS A 769 38.52 0.85 31.15
C LYS A 769 38.57 0.75 32.69
N GLY A 770 37.72 1.48 33.42
CA GLY A 770 37.81 1.54 34.90
C GLY A 770 36.53 1.77 35.68
N LYS A 771 35.34 1.69 35.07
CA LYS A 771 34.06 1.79 35.81
C LYS A 771 33.17 0.58 35.51
N PRO A 772 32.62 -0.09 36.55
CA PRO A 772 31.72 -1.21 36.35
C PRO A 772 30.43 -0.72 35.66
N LYS A 773 30.11 -1.30 34.50
CA LYS A 773 28.82 -1.10 33.82
C LYS A 773 27.77 -1.98 34.51
N SER A 774 27.07 -1.45 35.50
CA SER A 774 25.76 -1.95 35.89
C SER A 774 24.67 -1.04 35.32
N GLN A 775 23.74 -1.67 34.60
CA GLN A 775 22.42 -1.20 34.21
C GLN A 775 22.30 0.15 33.46
N CYS A 776 21.83 0.04 32.22
CA CYS A 776 20.84 0.94 31.60
C CYS A 776 20.71 2.33 32.25
N LYS A 777 21.47 3.30 31.73
CA LYS A 777 21.02 4.69 31.75
C LYS A 777 20.72 5.11 30.32
N LYS A 778 19.44 5.38 30.08
CA LYS A 778 18.89 6.11 28.93
C LYS A 778 19.86 7.24 28.52
N PRO A 779 20.33 7.32 27.28
CA PRO A 779 21.07 8.47 26.79
C PRO A 779 20.09 9.57 26.39
N GLY A 780 19.56 10.28 27.38
CA GLY A 780 19.25 11.70 27.24
C GLY A 780 20.37 12.43 27.98
N ASP A 781 21.03 13.40 27.34
CA ASP A 781 22.09 14.25 27.92
C ASP A 781 23.54 13.72 27.95
N ALA A 782 23.95 12.97 26.93
CA ALA A 782 25.36 12.96 26.52
C ALA A 782 25.50 13.66 25.16
N LYS A 783 26.03 14.88 25.18
CA LYS A 783 26.43 15.61 23.95
C LYS A 783 27.33 14.71 23.11
N GLY A 784 26.79 14.21 22.01
CA GLY A 784 27.45 13.29 21.10
C GLY A 784 28.79 13.83 20.62
N LYS A 785 29.85 13.05 20.86
CA LYS A 785 31.09 13.13 20.09
C LYS A 785 30.95 12.15 18.93
N LYS A 786 30.23 12.56 17.88
CA LYS A 786 30.32 11.93 16.56
C LYS A 786 31.75 12.08 16.04
N GLN A 787 32.23 11.14 15.20
CA GLN A 787 33.46 11.34 14.42
C GLN A 787 33.43 12.72 13.78
N LYS A 788 34.55 13.44 13.88
CA LYS A 788 34.65 14.79 13.35
C LYS A 788 34.69 14.72 11.82
N LYS A 789 33.55 14.90 11.17
CA LYS A 789 33.52 15.59 9.86
C LYS A 789 34.36 16.88 9.99
N PRO A 790 35.14 17.28 8.97
CA PRO A 790 35.88 18.54 9.02
C PRO A 790 34.87 19.68 9.17
N ASN A 791 34.74 20.21 10.38
CA ASN A 791 33.84 21.32 10.69
C ASN A 791 34.63 22.64 10.74
N ALA A 792 33.96 23.76 10.49
CA ALA A 792 34.62 25.07 10.45
C ALA A 792 35.35 25.38 11.78
N ASN A 793 34.84 24.86 12.90
CA ASN A 793 35.48 24.98 14.21
C ASN A 793 36.84 24.25 14.31
N ALA A 794 36.95 23.04 13.76
CA ALA A 794 38.19 22.27 13.76
C ALA A 794 39.26 22.95 12.89
N ILE A 795 38.86 23.41 11.70
CA ILE A 795 39.75 24.14 10.76
C ILE A 795 40.24 25.45 11.40
N LYS A 796 39.34 26.19 12.07
CA LYS A 796 39.70 27.39 12.82
C LYS A 796 40.74 27.13 13.91
N LYS A 797 40.60 26.04 14.68
CA LYS A 797 41.57 25.69 15.74
C LYS A 797 42.95 25.37 15.18
N MET A 798 43.01 24.64 14.06
CA MET A 798 44.27 24.37 13.37
C MET A 798 44.93 25.66 12.87
N GLN A 799 44.14 26.58 12.30
CA GLN A 799 44.63 27.90 11.86
C GLN A 799 45.15 28.74 13.04
N GLN A 800 44.50 28.68 14.21
CA GLN A 800 44.93 29.39 15.42
C GLN A 800 46.24 28.85 16.01
N GLU A 801 46.47 27.53 15.94
CA GLU A 801 47.74 26.93 16.36
C GLU A 801 48.89 27.35 15.44
N LEU A 802 48.65 27.35 14.13
CA LEU A 802 49.60 27.87 13.15
C LEU A 802 49.87 29.37 13.35
N ALA A 803 48.84 30.14 13.69
CA ALA A 803 48.97 31.57 13.98
C ALA A 803 49.85 31.83 15.22
N LYS A 804 49.71 31.02 16.27
CA LYS A 804 50.56 31.09 17.47
C LYS A 804 52.02 30.80 17.14
N LYS A 805 52.30 29.73 16.39
CA LYS A 805 53.67 29.41 15.93
C LYS A 805 54.27 30.55 15.11
N MET A 806 53.52 31.14 14.18
CA MET A 806 53.99 32.30 13.40
C MET A 806 54.25 33.54 14.25
N SER A 807 53.39 33.83 15.24
CA SER A 807 53.58 35.00 16.14
C SER A 807 54.78 34.84 17.06
N GLU A 808 55.08 33.63 17.51
CA GLU A 808 56.27 33.32 18.31
C GLU A 808 57.56 33.52 17.49
N LEU A 809 57.55 33.10 16.21
CA LEU A 809 58.65 33.33 15.27
C LEU A 809 58.84 34.82 14.94
N GLU A 810 57.75 35.58 14.75
CA GLU A 810 57.79 37.03 14.53
C GLU A 810 58.43 37.77 15.72
N LYS A 811 58.06 37.39 16.95
CA LYS A 811 58.64 37.96 18.18
C LYS A 811 60.11 37.60 18.35
N GLY A 812 60.50 36.37 18.00
CA GLY A 812 61.91 35.95 17.97
C GLY A 812 62.75 36.75 16.98
N GLN A 813 62.20 37.05 15.80
CA GLN A 813 62.84 37.84 14.75
C GLN A 813 63.00 39.32 15.14
N LYS A 814 62.02 39.89 15.86
CA LYS A 814 62.08 41.27 16.41
C LYS A 814 63.05 41.42 17.59
N GLN A 815 63.38 40.33 18.29
CA GLN A 815 64.35 40.32 19.41
C GLN A 815 65.79 39.98 19.00
N GLY A 816 66.08 39.85 17.69
CA GLY A 816 67.45 39.64 17.19
C GLY A 816 68.00 38.22 17.35
N LYS A 817 67.15 37.23 17.69
CA LYS A 817 67.55 35.81 17.77
C LYS A 817 67.43 35.12 16.41
N GLY A 818 68.32 35.46 15.46
CA GLY A 818 68.50 34.72 14.19
C GLY A 818 67.30 34.76 13.21
N LYS A 819 67.56 34.49 11.93
CA LYS A 819 66.49 34.28 10.92
C LYS A 819 66.01 32.83 11.01
N PRO A 820 64.69 32.55 10.92
CA PRO A 820 64.17 31.18 10.94
C PRO A 820 64.74 30.35 9.78
N GLY A 821 64.90 29.04 10.02
CA GLY A 821 65.44 28.11 9.04
C GLY A 821 64.46 27.84 7.90
N SER A 822 64.97 27.48 6.71
CA SER A 822 64.11 27.12 5.56
C SER A 822 63.18 25.93 5.84
N LYS A 823 63.57 25.06 6.78
CA LYS A 823 62.79 23.90 7.20
C LYS A 823 61.53 24.29 7.97
N GLU A 824 61.62 25.29 8.84
CA GLU A 824 60.48 25.79 9.64
C GLU A 824 59.44 26.49 8.77
N PHE A 825 59.89 27.24 7.75
CA PHE A 825 58.99 27.85 6.76
C PHE A 825 58.30 26.80 5.87
N ALA A 826 59.01 25.76 5.45
CA ALA A 826 58.43 24.66 4.66
C ALA A 826 57.38 23.88 5.47
N GLU A 827 57.63 23.63 6.75
CA GLU A 827 56.69 22.95 7.64
C GLU A 827 55.41 23.78 7.87
N MET A 828 55.56 25.10 8.06
CA MET A 828 54.40 26.00 8.20
C MET A 828 53.60 26.13 6.89
N ALA A 829 54.27 26.17 5.73
CA ALA A 829 53.59 26.20 4.44
C ALA A 829 52.82 24.90 4.19
N ALA A 830 53.39 23.74 4.53
CA ALA A 830 52.71 22.44 4.45
C ALA A 830 51.51 22.37 5.41
N GLN A 831 51.66 22.86 6.65
CA GLN A 831 50.56 22.96 7.62
C GLN A 831 49.44 23.86 7.08
N GLN A 832 49.77 25.00 6.46
CA GLN A 832 48.77 25.90 5.86
C GLN A 832 48.04 25.25 4.67
N ALA A 833 48.76 24.55 3.79
CA ALA A 833 48.19 23.83 2.65
C ALA A 833 47.25 22.70 3.08
N ALA A 834 47.58 21.97 4.14
CA ALA A 834 46.69 20.95 4.71
C ALA A 834 45.40 21.57 5.28
N ILE A 835 45.50 22.71 5.95
CA ILE A 835 44.34 23.44 6.48
C ILE A 835 43.44 23.92 5.33
N ARG A 836 44.04 24.43 4.24
CA ARG A 836 43.30 24.83 3.03
C ARG A 836 42.59 23.66 2.36
N LYS A 837 43.25 22.50 2.21
CA LYS A 837 42.64 21.32 1.61
C LYS A 837 41.41 20.85 2.39
N LYS A 838 41.48 20.85 3.73
CA LYS A 838 40.33 20.55 4.61
C LYS A 838 39.18 21.55 4.44
N LEU A 839 39.49 22.82 4.15
CA LEU A 839 38.49 23.84 3.84
C LEU A 839 37.82 23.59 2.48
N GLN A 840 38.58 23.14 1.47
CA GLN A 840 38.05 22.76 0.15
C GLN A 840 37.18 21.51 0.20
N GLU A 841 37.56 20.50 1.00
CA GLU A 841 36.77 19.29 1.23
C GLU A 841 35.43 19.64 1.90
N LEU A 842 35.45 20.52 2.92
CA LEU A 842 34.23 21.05 3.54
C LEU A 842 33.35 21.77 2.52
N ASN A 843 33.94 22.62 1.66
CA ASN A 843 33.21 23.32 0.60
C ASN A 843 32.58 22.35 -0.41
N GLY A 844 33.31 21.30 -0.81
CA GLY A 844 32.82 20.24 -1.71
C GLY A 844 31.68 19.42 -1.10
N GLN A 845 31.76 19.08 0.18
CA GLN A 845 30.67 18.40 0.91
C GLN A 845 29.40 19.24 0.95
N LEU A 846 29.52 20.53 1.29
CA LEU A 846 28.38 21.45 1.33
C LEU A 846 27.72 21.63 -0.05
N GLN A 847 28.49 21.60 -1.13
CA GLN A 847 27.95 21.65 -2.49
C GLN A 847 27.19 20.36 -2.86
N LYS A 848 27.73 19.19 -2.50
CA LYS A 848 27.06 17.89 -2.71
C LYS A 848 25.76 17.78 -1.92
N GLU A 849 25.69 18.37 -0.73
CA GLU A 849 24.48 18.42 0.10
C GLU A 849 23.49 19.52 -0.32
N GLY A 850 23.73 20.23 -1.44
CA GLY A 850 22.87 21.33 -1.92
C GLY A 850 22.89 22.59 -1.04
N LYS A 851 23.78 22.63 -0.04
CA LYS A 851 23.98 23.73 0.91
C LYS A 851 25.14 24.65 0.49
N GLY A 852 25.47 24.71 -0.80
CA GLY A 852 26.55 25.55 -1.34
C GLY A 852 26.36 27.03 -1.02
N GLY A 853 27.30 27.63 -0.28
CA GLY A 853 27.26 29.04 0.16
C GLY A 853 26.66 29.28 1.56
N SER A 854 26.19 28.24 2.24
CA SER A 854 25.60 28.33 3.59
C SER A 854 26.57 28.81 4.67
N LEU A 855 27.85 28.48 4.56
CA LEU A 855 28.88 28.98 5.46
C LEU A 855 29.44 30.34 5.03
N GLY A 856 28.91 31.00 4.00
CA GLY A 856 29.45 32.26 3.46
C GLY A 856 30.53 32.04 2.39
N ASP A 857 31.39 33.04 2.18
CA ASP A 857 32.34 33.07 1.06
C ASP A 857 33.65 32.32 1.39
N LEU A 858 33.55 30.98 1.47
CA LEU A 858 34.67 30.07 1.72
C LEU A 858 35.79 30.25 0.69
N LYS A 859 35.45 30.57 -0.56
CA LYS A 859 36.39 30.79 -1.65
C LYS A 859 37.33 31.96 -1.39
N LYS A 860 36.83 33.09 -0.87
CA LYS A 860 37.72 34.20 -0.45
C LYS A 860 38.57 33.87 0.77
N THR A 861 38.26 32.83 1.54
CA THR A 861 39.10 32.36 2.65
C THR A 861 40.20 31.45 2.11
N GLU A 862 39.87 30.57 1.16
CA GLU A 862 40.83 29.77 0.38
C GLU A 862 41.86 30.68 -0.32
N ASP A 863 41.42 31.72 -1.03
CA ASP A 863 42.33 32.67 -1.72
C ASP A 863 43.32 33.37 -0.77
N LEU A 864 42.89 33.67 0.48
CA LEU A 864 43.75 34.27 1.49
C LEU A 864 44.76 33.24 2.04
N MET A 865 44.36 31.97 2.16
CA MET A 865 45.25 30.88 2.56
C MET A 865 46.31 30.62 1.49
N ASP A 866 45.96 30.65 0.20
CA ASP A 866 46.92 30.55 -0.92
C ASP A 866 47.99 31.65 -0.85
N GLN A 867 47.56 32.89 -0.62
CA GLN A 867 48.47 34.03 -0.51
C GLN A 867 49.35 33.97 0.74
N LEU A 868 48.91 33.29 1.79
CA LEU A 868 49.69 33.05 3.00
C LEU A 868 50.71 31.92 2.77
N GLU A 869 50.33 30.86 2.05
CA GLU A 869 51.24 29.79 1.60
C GLU A 869 52.38 30.35 0.73
N GLU A 870 52.06 31.23 -0.21
CA GLU A 870 53.04 31.88 -1.08
C GLU A 870 54.02 32.77 -0.28
N ASP A 871 53.51 33.52 0.71
CA ASP A 871 54.36 34.32 1.61
C ASP A 871 55.30 33.42 2.44
N LEU A 872 54.79 32.30 2.98
CA LEU A 872 55.57 31.33 3.74
C LEU A 872 56.63 30.62 2.88
N TYR A 873 56.28 30.22 1.65
CA TYR A 873 57.20 29.62 0.69
C TYR A 873 58.34 30.59 0.32
N ASN A 874 58.01 31.86 0.12
CA ASN A 874 58.99 32.92 -0.16
C ASN A 874 59.73 33.43 1.10
N LYS A 875 59.53 32.78 2.25
CA LYS A 875 60.13 33.14 3.55
C LYS A 875 59.85 34.58 3.98
N ARG A 876 58.67 35.09 3.63
CA ARG A 876 58.18 36.42 3.97
C ARG A 876 57.33 36.32 5.22
N LEU A 877 57.83 36.90 6.31
CA LEU A 877 57.09 37.01 7.57
C LEU A 877 57.13 38.48 7.99
N ASN A 878 56.22 39.27 7.41
CA ASN A 878 56.14 40.71 7.61
C ASN A 878 54.73 41.11 8.10
N SER A 879 54.52 42.40 8.35
CA SER A 879 53.24 42.89 8.86
C SER A 879 52.06 42.60 7.94
N GLN A 880 52.27 42.47 6.62
CA GLN A 880 51.21 42.13 5.65
C GLN A 880 50.83 40.65 5.75
N THR A 881 51.81 39.76 5.91
CA THR A 881 51.59 38.32 6.15
C THR A 881 50.80 38.10 7.43
N MET A 882 51.13 38.82 8.51
CA MET A 882 50.38 38.76 9.77
C MET A 882 48.95 39.34 9.66
N GLN A 883 48.75 40.36 8.82
CA GLN A 883 47.41 40.88 8.53
C GLN A 883 46.55 39.86 7.76
N LYS A 884 47.11 39.16 6.77
CA LYS A 884 46.42 38.08 6.06
C LYS A 884 46.03 36.95 7.01
N LEU A 885 46.94 36.53 7.88
CA LEU A 885 46.69 35.53 8.91
C LEU A 885 45.51 35.92 9.82
N ASN A 886 45.48 37.17 10.30
CA ASN A 886 44.37 37.67 11.12
C ASN A 886 43.04 37.71 10.34
N GLN A 887 43.06 38.06 9.05
CA GLN A 887 41.87 38.05 8.20
C GLN A 887 41.31 36.63 8.00
N ILE A 888 42.19 35.64 7.82
CA ILE A 888 41.80 34.23 7.74
C ILE A 888 41.12 33.79 9.04
N GLU A 889 41.67 34.16 10.20
CA GLU A 889 41.09 33.80 11.50
C GLU A 889 39.70 34.42 11.73
N ILE A 890 39.51 35.68 11.29
CA ILE A 890 38.21 36.36 11.35
C ILE A 890 37.19 35.63 10.48
N LYS A 891 37.53 35.32 9.22
CA LYS A 891 36.61 34.62 8.32
C LYS A 891 36.27 33.20 8.77
N LEU A 892 37.26 32.46 9.26
CA LEU A 892 37.00 31.14 9.87
C LEU A 892 36.08 31.24 11.09
N SER A 893 36.13 32.34 11.84
CA SER A 893 35.19 32.61 12.93
C SER A 893 33.78 32.94 12.45
N GLU A 894 33.63 33.55 11.28
CA GLU A 894 32.33 33.79 10.63
C GLU A 894 31.74 32.48 10.11
N HIS A 895 32.54 31.64 9.45
CA HIS A 895 32.16 30.30 8.99
C HIS A 895 31.70 29.42 10.16
N GLU A 896 32.42 29.43 11.29
CA GLU A 896 32.04 28.70 12.52
C GLU A 896 30.70 29.17 13.12
N ARG A 897 30.37 30.46 12.99
CA ARG A 897 29.08 30.99 13.46
C ARG A 897 27.95 30.56 12.54
N ALA A 898 28.14 30.65 11.23
CA ALA A 898 27.16 30.21 10.24
C ALA A 898 26.84 28.71 10.37
N GLU A 899 27.86 27.88 10.59
CA GLU A 899 27.72 26.45 10.86
C GLU A 899 26.90 26.18 12.14
N ARG A 900 27.13 26.95 13.21
CA ARG A 900 26.37 26.83 14.47
C ARG A 900 24.92 27.30 14.35
N GLU A 901 24.65 28.30 13.51
CA GLU A 901 23.30 28.76 13.22
C GLU A 901 22.52 27.70 12.43
N GLN A 902 23.15 27.05 11.44
CA GLN A 902 22.56 25.89 10.75
C GLN A 902 22.28 24.70 11.67
N GLU A 903 23.23 24.31 12.53
CA GLU A 903 22.99 23.21 13.48
C GLU A 903 21.85 23.51 14.47
N GLN A 904 21.58 24.80 14.75
CA GLN A 904 20.46 25.20 15.58
C GLN A 904 19.13 25.17 14.82
N ASP A 905 19.10 25.56 13.55
CA ASP A 905 17.92 25.43 12.68
C ASP A 905 17.56 23.95 12.41
N ASP A 906 18.56 23.10 12.13
CA ASP A 906 18.37 21.65 11.94
C ASP A 906 17.92 20.94 13.25
N LYS A 907 18.19 21.54 14.42
CA LYS A 907 17.67 21.10 15.74
C LYS A 907 16.31 21.70 16.10
N ARG A 908 15.87 22.77 15.40
CA ARG A 908 14.58 23.44 15.61
C ARG A 908 13.51 23.04 14.61
N SER A 909 13.85 22.29 13.55
CA SER A 909 12.89 21.51 12.78
C SER A 909 12.45 20.28 13.59
N SER A 910 11.68 20.52 14.65
CA SER A 910 10.72 19.53 15.11
C SER A 910 9.69 19.38 14.00
N ASN A 911 9.88 18.42 13.11
CA ASN A 911 8.74 17.90 12.36
C ASN A 911 7.79 17.35 13.42
N GLU A 912 6.73 18.10 13.76
CA GLU A 912 5.49 17.46 14.18
C GLU A 912 5.25 16.31 13.21
N GLY A 913 4.96 15.12 13.73
CA GLY A 913 4.72 13.93 12.92
C GLY A 913 3.57 14.21 11.94
N GLN A 914 3.90 14.74 10.77
CA GLN A 914 3.04 14.68 9.62
C GLN A 914 3.22 13.27 9.10
N ASP A 915 2.14 12.50 9.22
CA ASP A 915 1.94 11.22 8.56
C ASP A 915 2.07 11.48 7.05
N GLN A 916 3.30 11.50 6.54
CA GLN A 916 3.56 11.66 5.12
C GLN A 916 3.08 10.39 4.45
N GLN A 917 1.92 10.47 3.79
CA GLN A 917 1.53 9.47 2.82
C GLN A 917 2.66 9.35 1.80
N ARG A 918 3.40 8.23 1.85
CA ARG A 918 4.40 7.94 0.81
C ARG A 918 3.69 8.02 -0.54
N PRO A 919 4.22 8.78 -1.51
CA PRO A 919 3.63 8.86 -2.83
C PRO A 919 3.57 7.46 -3.44
N ILE A 920 2.53 7.21 -4.22
CA ILE A 920 2.32 5.92 -4.88
C ILE A 920 3.58 5.61 -5.71
N PRO A 921 4.26 4.47 -5.49
CA PRO A 921 5.43 4.08 -6.26
C PRO A 921 5.14 4.16 -7.77
N PRO A 922 6.06 4.64 -8.62
CA PRO A 922 5.83 4.80 -10.06
C PRO A 922 5.34 3.53 -10.77
N SER A 923 5.79 2.35 -10.30
CA SER A 923 5.34 1.03 -10.76
C SER A 923 3.86 0.77 -10.47
N ILE A 924 3.38 1.16 -9.28
CA ILE A 924 1.98 1.04 -8.87
C ILE A 924 1.13 2.11 -9.56
N GLN A 925 1.63 3.34 -9.72
CA GLN A 925 0.92 4.43 -10.40
C GLN A 925 0.58 4.06 -11.85
N LYS A 926 1.52 3.47 -12.58
CA LYS A 926 1.30 3.02 -13.96
C LYS A 926 0.20 1.96 -14.05
N TYR A 927 0.18 1.03 -13.10
CA TYR A 927 -0.87 0.00 -13.00
C TYR A 927 -2.25 0.61 -12.67
N LEU A 928 -2.30 1.61 -11.77
CA LEU A 928 -3.53 2.36 -11.47
C LEU A 928 -4.10 3.06 -12.70
N ASP A 929 -3.24 3.70 -13.50
CA ASP A 929 -3.65 4.41 -14.70
C ASP A 929 -4.18 3.46 -15.79
N GLU A 930 -3.62 2.25 -15.90
CA GLU A 930 -4.13 1.21 -16.81
C GLU A 930 -5.50 0.69 -16.35
N LYS A 931 -5.66 0.40 -15.06
CA LYS A 931 -6.95 -0.06 -14.50
C LYS A 931 -8.04 1.00 -14.54
N LYS A 932 -7.69 2.27 -14.34
CA LYS A 932 -8.62 3.40 -14.46
C LYS A 932 -9.16 3.56 -15.88
N LYS A 933 -8.34 3.28 -16.90
CA LYS A 933 -8.77 3.28 -18.31
C LYS A 933 -9.76 2.14 -18.61
N GLU A 934 -9.57 0.96 -18.02
CA GLU A 934 -10.52 -0.16 -18.16
C GLU A 934 -11.88 0.17 -17.53
N THR A 935 -11.90 0.85 -16.38
CA THR A 935 -13.14 1.25 -15.70
C THR A 935 -13.84 2.47 -16.33
N GLU A 936 -13.10 3.42 -16.92
CA GLU A 936 -13.70 4.56 -17.64
C GLU A 936 -14.53 4.12 -18.86
N LEU A 937 -14.17 3.01 -19.51
CA LEU A 937 -14.95 2.40 -20.58
C LEU A 937 -16.34 1.90 -20.12
N LEU A 938 -16.45 1.45 -18.86
CA LEU A 938 -17.73 1.04 -18.25
C LEU A 938 -18.60 2.24 -17.83
N ARG A 939 -17.99 3.41 -17.62
CA ARG A 939 -18.65 4.64 -17.13
C ARG A 939 -19.38 5.46 -18.21
N SER A 940 -19.20 5.16 -19.50
CA SER A 940 -19.79 5.97 -20.59
C SER A 940 -21.29 5.75 -20.84
N VAL A 941 -22.01 5.13 -19.91
CA VAL A 941 -23.46 4.89 -20.03
C VAL A 941 -24.21 6.16 -19.63
N SER A 942 -25.08 6.67 -20.51
CA SER A 942 -25.80 7.92 -20.26
C SER A 942 -26.75 7.81 -19.05
N PRO A 943 -26.73 8.78 -18.11
CA PRO A 943 -27.63 8.80 -16.94
C PRO A 943 -29.11 8.98 -17.30
N ASP A 944 -29.46 9.32 -18.55
CA ASP A 944 -30.84 9.49 -19.02
C ASP A 944 -31.58 8.17 -19.32
N LEU A 945 -30.92 7.02 -19.23
CA LEU A 945 -31.50 5.72 -19.55
C LEU A 945 -32.40 5.20 -18.42
N GLN A 946 -33.57 4.64 -18.75
CA GLN A 946 -34.42 4.00 -17.74
C GLN A 946 -33.72 2.78 -17.09
N PRO A 947 -34.03 2.42 -15.82
CA PRO A 947 -33.36 1.35 -15.07
C PRO A 947 -33.28 0.01 -15.81
N TYR A 948 -34.31 -0.33 -16.59
CA TYR A 948 -34.33 -1.52 -17.43
C TYR A 948 -33.19 -1.53 -18.49
N TYR A 949 -32.96 -0.40 -19.15
CA TYR A 949 -31.94 -0.28 -20.20
C TYR A 949 -30.53 -0.13 -19.62
N GLN A 950 -30.40 0.51 -18.45
CA GLN A 950 -29.13 0.56 -17.72
C GLN A 950 -28.64 -0.86 -17.37
N LYS A 951 -29.53 -1.74 -16.88
CA LYS A 951 -29.20 -3.14 -16.61
C LYS A 951 -28.78 -3.91 -17.86
N LYS A 952 -29.46 -3.69 -18.99
CA LYS A 952 -29.09 -4.33 -20.27
C LYS A 952 -27.73 -3.88 -20.81
N VAL A 953 -27.37 -2.62 -20.61
CA VAL A 953 -26.06 -2.09 -21.00
C VAL A 953 -24.96 -2.62 -20.07
N LYS A 954 -25.23 -2.70 -18.75
CA LYS A 954 -24.32 -3.35 -17.78
C LYS A 954 -24.09 -4.83 -18.11
N GLU A 955 -25.14 -5.59 -18.46
CA GLU A 955 -25.01 -6.99 -18.92
C GLU A 955 -24.20 -7.13 -20.22
N TYR A 956 -24.24 -6.13 -21.11
CA TYR A 956 -23.54 -6.16 -22.40
C TYR A 956 -22.04 -5.86 -22.27
N PHE A 957 -21.65 -4.95 -21.37
CA PHE A 957 -20.24 -4.62 -21.12
C PHE A 957 -19.59 -5.44 -20.00
N GLY A 958 -20.38 -6.20 -19.23
CA GLY A 958 -19.90 -7.12 -18.20
C GLY A 958 -19.55 -8.54 -18.68
N GLN A 959 -19.62 -8.80 -20.00
CA GLN A 959 -19.02 -9.95 -20.68
C GLN A 959 -17.65 -9.57 -21.23
#